data_AF-A0ABD7FCF7-F1
#
_entry.id   AF-A0ABD7FCF7-F1
#
_cell.length_a   1.000
_cell.length_b   1.000
_cell.length_c   1.000
_cell.angle_alpha   90.00
_cell.angle_beta   90.00
_cell.angle_gamma   90.00
#
_symmetry.space_group_name_H-M   'P 1'
#
loop_
_entity.id
_entity.type
_entity.pdbx_description
1 polymer ?
#
loop_
_entity_poly.entity_id
_entity_poly.type
_entity_poly.pdbx_seq_one_letter_code
_entity_poly.pdbx_strand_id
1 'polypeptide(L)'
;MTDSINANVVVSMPSQLFTMARSFKAVANGKIYIGKIDTDPVNPENQIQVYVENEDGSHVPVSQPIIINAAGYPVYNGQIAKFVTVQGHSMAVYDAYGAQQFYFPNVLKYDPDQLRQELASDRGATLSLSQIATSYGLDFSLGGVWQEGVLSNVDNWWWYNNKIYTGGSGTLPSSPALPWYEVTVADYISVAQFFPITGDPAADNSASFNAAAAVALSAGKRLFVPAGTYYVKSPVDLTIGTVDLFGDGVEKSFIIAGSGFTGETVVNMYYETDSIRRSTSISHVTVDGNNIANYACRIQYVHLGRTHNCRFINGVVANFYTINDWLNTYDCCSFVPAPNRGVHLAGANNRVTFNNCGFASNKVGEYAFYASGTSPIEGLSLIGCDLEFGIGHGMYLNTRVTNIVGGYYGEAIQGDIFTVPDGVVKISGVNAFVGYYNEGGRFVVLDNDAVVKVDSCWIADQGNFKLSLLASSTDNRAHAVFTNCYIGATVSGPQVMEGDCLGKINMRTFAESRAILYTMNNTGNTVTRSRYNSIGAKITINTVTTPSSNKLSLNTKIKDRGWKVNDRVYLIVTYESNVDINIYLSSSIYAASDATLFGTLPSTNGSLSTCYIANNIIPENTSEIFEFYVNGAGVGDYFAIQDVTLTDRSFTFSGTTMTTFAKAE
;
A
#
# COMPACT_ATOMS: atom_id res chain seq x y z
N MET A 1 -5.71 60.93 62.18
CA MET A 1 -4.99 59.95 61.35
C MET A 1 -5.40 58.57 61.84
N THR A 2 -6.05 57.79 61.00
CA THR A 2 -6.30 56.37 61.26
C THR A 2 -5.25 55.59 60.46
N ASP A 3 -4.25 55.03 61.15
CA ASP A 3 -3.29 54.13 60.53
C ASP A 3 -4.05 52.86 60.10
N SER A 4 -4.09 52.61 58.79
CA SER A 4 -4.64 51.37 58.23
C SER A 4 -3.64 50.24 58.48
N ILE A 5 -4.02 49.27 59.32
CA ILE A 5 -3.23 48.07 59.57
C ILE A 5 -3.60 47.00 58.53
N ASN A 6 -2.67 46.64 57.65
CA ASN A 6 -2.85 45.50 56.73
C ASN A 6 -2.33 44.22 57.40
N ALA A 7 -3.19 43.51 58.12
CA ALA A 7 -2.83 42.22 58.73
C ALA A 7 -2.79 41.11 57.66
N ASN A 8 -1.71 40.32 57.63
CA ASN A 8 -1.44 39.38 56.53
C ASN A 8 -1.25 37.92 56.97
N VAL A 9 -1.17 37.63 58.27
CA VAL A 9 -0.89 36.27 58.76
C VAL A 9 -1.82 35.91 59.91
N VAL A 10 -2.56 34.80 59.78
CA VAL A 10 -3.44 34.26 60.83
C VAL A 10 -2.61 33.53 61.89
N VAL A 11 -2.92 33.76 63.16
CA VAL A 11 -2.37 32.99 64.28
C VAL A 11 -3.21 31.72 64.42
N SER A 12 -2.77 30.65 63.76
CA SER A 12 -3.37 29.32 63.82
C SER A 12 -2.28 28.26 64.00
N MET A 13 -2.69 27.12 64.54
CA MET A 13 -1.84 25.94 64.57
C MET A 13 -1.66 25.42 63.12
N PRO A 14 -0.42 25.12 62.66
CA PRO A 14 -0.20 24.54 61.33
C PRO A 14 -1.02 23.26 61.09
N SER A 15 -1.29 22.48 62.15
CA SER A 15 -2.33 21.47 62.19
C SER A 15 -3.63 22.10 62.71
N GLN A 16 -4.74 22.02 61.98
CA GLN A 16 -5.97 22.81 62.13
C GLN A 16 -6.59 23.01 63.55
N LEU A 17 -6.14 22.35 64.63
CA LEU A 17 -6.61 22.54 66.02
C LEU A 17 -5.45 22.52 67.04
N PHE A 18 -5.52 23.37 68.08
CA PHE A 18 -4.57 23.34 69.20
C PHE A 18 -4.85 22.13 70.12
N THR A 19 -4.12 21.05 69.90
CA THR A 19 -4.23 19.79 70.64
C THR A 19 -3.01 19.53 71.53
N MET A 20 -3.11 18.64 72.50
CA MET A 20 -1.96 18.26 73.33
C MET A 20 -0.94 17.47 72.49
N ALA A 21 0.35 17.64 72.74
CA ALA A 21 1.42 17.03 71.94
C ALA A 21 1.40 15.49 71.93
N ARG A 22 0.79 14.87 72.95
CA ARG A 22 0.77 13.42 73.16
C ARG A 22 -0.63 12.80 73.12
N SER A 23 -1.68 13.60 72.84
CA SER A 23 -3.06 13.12 72.73
C SER A 23 -3.89 14.13 71.95
N PHE A 24 -4.83 13.68 71.10
CA PHE A 24 -5.75 14.56 70.34
C PHE A 24 -6.78 15.32 71.21
N LYS A 25 -6.50 15.52 72.49
CA LYS A 25 -7.30 16.36 73.40
C LYS A 25 -6.96 17.82 73.18
N ALA A 26 -7.94 18.71 73.32
CA ALA A 26 -7.70 20.16 73.30
C ALA A 26 -6.68 20.58 74.36
N VAL A 27 -5.82 21.56 74.05
CA VAL A 27 -5.00 22.25 75.06
C VAL A 27 -5.87 23.22 75.86
N ALA A 28 -6.88 22.68 76.55
CA ALA A 28 -7.86 23.44 77.30
C ALA A 28 -7.18 24.33 78.35
N ASN A 29 -7.54 25.61 78.40
CA ASN A 29 -6.94 26.65 79.25
C ASN A 29 -5.43 26.84 79.01
N GLY A 30 -4.94 26.43 77.85
CA GLY A 30 -3.56 26.66 77.41
C GLY A 30 -3.29 28.11 77.02
N LYS A 31 -2.00 28.37 76.75
CA LYS A 31 -1.47 29.69 76.42
C LYS A 31 -0.70 29.64 75.11
N ILE A 32 -0.99 30.56 74.21
CA ILE A 32 -0.26 30.77 72.96
C ILE A 32 0.56 32.05 73.09
N TYR A 33 1.85 31.96 72.76
CA TYR A 33 2.79 33.07 72.70
C TYR A 33 3.29 33.23 71.26
N ILE A 34 3.39 34.47 70.79
CA ILE A 34 3.69 34.88 69.42
C ILE A 34 4.82 35.91 69.45
N GLY A 35 5.91 35.62 68.73
CA GLY A 35 7.12 36.43 68.78
C GLY A 35 7.84 36.59 67.46
N LYS A 36 9.02 37.21 67.51
CA LYS A 36 9.90 37.38 66.35
C LYS A 36 10.36 36.00 65.85
N ILE A 37 10.44 35.85 64.52
CA ILE A 37 10.92 34.62 63.87
C ILE A 37 12.27 34.18 64.48
N ASP A 38 12.40 32.88 64.68
CA ASP A 38 13.56 32.17 65.23
C ASP A 38 13.94 32.55 66.68
N THR A 39 13.02 33.20 67.42
CA THR A 39 13.20 33.54 68.85
C THR A 39 12.12 32.94 69.75
N ASP A 40 12.42 32.74 71.04
CA ASP A 40 11.47 32.25 72.04
C ASP A 40 10.43 33.34 72.39
N PRO A 41 9.13 33.15 72.06
CA PRO A 41 8.09 34.15 72.27
C PRO A 41 7.60 34.24 73.73
N VAL A 42 8.05 33.36 74.63
CA VAL A 42 7.71 33.47 76.06
C VAL A 42 8.43 34.66 76.71
N ASN A 43 9.63 35.01 76.21
CA ASN A 43 10.32 36.23 76.63
C ASN A 43 9.55 37.47 76.11
N PRO A 44 9.08 38.38 76.99
CA PRO A 44 8.36 39.59 76.58
C PRO A 44 9.07 40.45 75.53
N GLU A 45 10.41 40.49 75.52
CA GLU A 45 11.18 41.28 74.53
C GLU A 45 11.10 40.73 73.08
N ASN A 46 10.74 39.45 72.97
CA ASN A 46 10.57 38.76 71.70
C ASN A 46 9.13 38.79 71.21
N GLN A 47 8.16 39.15 72.06
CA GLN A 47 6.75 39.19 71.69
C GLN A 47 6.47 40.29 70.68
N ILE A 48 5.64 39.98 69.68
CA ILE A 48 5.16 40.96 68.69
C ILE A 48 3.70 41.29 68.96
N GLN A 49 3.22 42.41 68.43
CA GLN A 49 1.82 42.79 68.59
C GLN A 49 0.90 41.80 67.86
N VAL A 50 -0.10 41.27 68.58
CA VAL A 50 -1.19 40.45 68.03
C VAL A 50 -2.48 41.26 68.04
N TYR A 51 -3.31 41.06 67.03
CA TYR A 51 -4.62 41.69 66.92
C TYR A 51 -5.72 40.64 66.84
N VAL A 52 -6.89 40.97 67.37
CA VAL A 52 -8.14 40.28 67.03
C VAL A 52 -8.73 40.96 65.80
N GLU A 53 -9.06 40.18 64.78
CA GLU A 53 -9.82 40.62 63.62
C GLU A 53 -11.31 40.37 63.85
N ASN A 54 -12.11 41.43 63.86
CA ASN A 54 -13.56 41.36 63.97
C ASN A 54 -14.20 40.97 62.63
N GLU A 55 -15.48 40.60 62.64
CA GLU A 55 -16.23 40.24 61.43
C GLU A 55 -16.31 41.37 60.40
N ASP A 56 -16.25 42.63 60.85
CA ASP A 56 -16.21 43.82 59.99
C ASP A 56 -14.81 44.12 59.41
N GLY A 57 -13.81 43.28 59.72
CA GLY A 57 -12.42 43.41 59.29
C GLY A 57 -11.58 44.39 60.12
N SER A 58 -12.14 45.00 61.18
CA SER A 58 -11.38 45.87 62.08
C SER A 58 -10.45 45.09 63.00
N HIS A 59 -9.30 45.69 63.37
CA HIS A 59 -8.28 45.06 64.21
C HIS A 59 -8.20 45.70 65.59
N VAL A 60 -8.30 44.88 66.65
CA VAL A 60 -8.16 45.32 68.04
C VAL A 60 -6.87 44.72 68.62
N PRO A 61 -5.92 45.53 69.12
CA PRO A 61 -4.69 45.01 69.71
C PRO A 61 -5.00 44.24 70.99
N VAL A 62 -4.38 43.07 71.15
CA VAL A 62 -4.56 42.22 72.34
C VAL A 62 -3.24 41.94 73.04
N SER A 63 -3.30 41.76 74.36
CA SER A 63 -2.17 41.32 75.17
C SER A 63 -1.95 39.82 75.04
N GLN A 64 -0.69 39.40 75.07
CA GLN A 64 -0.32 37.99 75.15
C GLN A 64 -0.10 37.55 76.61
N PRO A 65 -0.27 36.26 76.95
CA PRO A 65 -0.60 35.14 76.07
C PRO A 65 -2.06 35.12 75.62
N ILE A 66 -2.32 34.52 74.46
CA ILE A 66 -3.67 34.23 73.97
C ILE A 66 -4.16 32.95 74.67
N ILE A 67 -5.37 32.98 75.20
CA ILE A 67 -5.93 31.85 75.96
C ILE A 67 -6.66 30.89 75.03
N ILE A 68 -6.52 29.59 75.28
CA ILE A 68 -7.24 28.53 74.58
C ILE A 68 -8.42 28.08 75.45
N ASN A 69 -9.65 28.05 74.91
CA ASN A 69 -10.82 27.58 75.65
C ASN A 69 -10.85 26.05 75.80
N ALA A 70 -11.85 25.54 76.52
CA ALA A 70 -12.02 24.11 76.76
C ALA A 70 -12.17 23.25 75.48
N ALA A 71 -12.60 23.86 74.36
CA ALA A 71 -12.77 23.20 73.08
C ALA A 71 -11.53 23.27 72.18
N GLY A 72 -10.43 23.92 72.61
CA GLY A 72 -9.17 23.99 71.85
C GLY A 72 -9.07 25.18 70.90
N TYR A 73 -9.93 26.18 71.06
CA TYR A 73 -9.93 27.40 70.23
C TYR A 73 -9.29 28.58 70.97
N PRO A 74 -8.50 29.43 70.28
CA PRO A 74 -8.05 30.68 70.85
C PRO A 74 -9.24 31.61 71.09
N VAL A 75 -9.28 32.26 72.25
CA VAL A 75 -10.39 33.12 72.67
C VAL A 75 -9.93 34.49 73.13
N TYR A 76 -10.77 35.48 72.87
CA TYR A 76 -10.67 36.83 73.42
C TYR A 76 -11.93 37.11 74.25
N ASN A 77 -11.76 37.52 75.52
CA ASN A 77 -12.86 37.69 76.47
C ASN A 77 -13.83 36.49 76.58
N GLY A 78 -13.32 35.26 76.39
CA GLY A 78 -14.08 34.02 76.47
C GLY A 78 -14.83 33.61 75.20
N GLN A 79 -14.84 34.44 74.16
CA GLN A 79 -15.41 34.12 72.84
C GLN A 79 -14.31 33.71 71.84
N ILE A 80 -14.63 32.80 70.92
CA ILE A 80 -13.71 32.39 69.85
C ILE A 80 -13.48 33.60 68.95
N ALA A 81 -12.21 33.93 68.71
CA ALA A 81 -11.82 35.08 67.93
C ALA A 81 -10.72 34.71 66.93
N LYS A 82 -10.66 35.43 65.81
CA LYS A 82 -9.57 35.30 64.83
C LYS A 82 -8.41 36.20 65.25
N PHE A 83 -7.26 35.61 65.53
CA PHE A 83 -6.06 36.35 65.87
C PHE A 83 -5.15 36.47 64.64
N VAL A 84 -4.56 37.64 64.43
CA VAL A 84 -3.72 37.94 63.28
C VAL A 84 -2.49 38.76 63.68
N THR A 85 -1.44 38.67 62.87
CA THR A 85 -0.24 39.51 62.95
C THR A 85 0.02 40.20 61.61
N VAL A 86 0.78 41.28 61.65
CA VAL A 86 1.17 42.05 60.46
C VAL A 86 2.40 41.47 59.74
N GLN A 87 3.10 40.54 60.38
CA GLN A 87 4.32 39.90 59.90
C GLN A 87 4.39 38.43 60.32
N GLY A 88 5.27 37.65 59.69
CA GLY A 88 5.57 36.28 60.10
C GLY A 88 6.15 36.21 61.52
N HIS A 89 5.94 35.10 62.21
CA HIS A 89 6.18 34.98 63.65
C HIS A 89 6.67 33.59 64.07
N SER A 90 7.31 33.54 65.24
CA SER A 90 7.47 32.31 66.02
C SER A 90 6.24 32.10 66.91
N MET A 91 5.96 30.85 67.27
CA MET A 91 4.82 30.50 68.12
C MET A 91 5.19 29.42 69.13
N ALA A 92 4.79 29.61 70.40
CA ALA A 92 4.89 28.58 71.44
C ALA A 92 3.52 28.35 72.09
N VAL A 93 3.16 27.08 72.27
CA VAL A 93 1.88 26.66 72.87
C VAL A 93 2.17 25.88 74.14
N TYR A 94 1.59 26.32 75.25
CA TYR A 94 1.71 25.72 76.57
C TYR A 94 0.34 25.24 77.06
N ASP A 95 0.33 24.14 77.82
CA ASP A 95 -0.89 23.70 78.51
C ASP A 95 -1.19 24.50 79.78
N ALA A 96 -2.33 24.20 80.41
CA ALA A 96 -2.76 24.85 81.65
C ALA A 96 -1.80 24.64 82.84
N TYR A 97 -0.93 23.62 82.78
CA TYR A 97 0.05 23.29 83.81
C TYR A 97 1.44 23.88 83.52
N GLY A 98 1.58 24.61 82.41
CA GLY A 98 2.84 25.25 82.03
C GLY A 98 3.83 24.35 81.28
N ALA A 99 3.40 23.17 80.80
CA ALA A 99 4.24 22.34 79.95
C ALA A 99 4.11 22.74 78.47
N GLN A 100 5.25 22.94 77.79
CA GLN A 100 5.28 23.25 76.37
C GLN A 100 4.76 22.06 75.55
N GLN A 101 3.71 22.31 74.77
CA GLN A 101 3.15 21.33 73.83
C GLN A 101 3.82 21.45 72.47
N PHE A 102 3.93 22.68 71.95
CA PHE A 102 4.54 22.92 70.64
C PHE A 102 5.38 24.19 70.63
N TYR A 103 6.41 24.18 69.78
CA TYR A 103 7.21 25.34 69.44
C TYR A 103 7.48 25.37 67.94
N PHE A 104 7.18 26.51 67.33
CA PHE A 104 7.42 26.80 65.92
C PHE A 104 8.36 28.00 65.85
N PRO A 105 9.63 27.80 65.46
CA PRO A 105 10.57 28.92 65.33
C PRO A 105 10.14 29.89 64.21
N ASN A 106 9.49 29.39 63.16
CA ASN A 106 8.89 30.20 62.10
C ASN A 106 7.66 29.49 61.52
N VAL A 107 6.47 30.04 61.75
CA VAL A 107 5.21 29.42 61.31
C VAL A 107 5.09 29.35 59.78
N LEU A 108 5.74 30.25 59.03
CA LEU A 108 5.69 30.28 57.57
C LEU A 108 6.40 29.09 56.89
N LYS A 109 7.31 28.38 57.59
CA LYS A 109 8.00 27.19 57.05
C LYS A 109 7.09 25.96 56.89
N TYR A 110 5.87 26.05 57.40
CA TYR A 110 4.92 24.93 57.44
C TYR A 110 3.72 25.18 56.52
N ASP A 111 3.82 26.17 55.62
CA ASP A 111 2.83 26.47 54.61
C ASP A 111 2.87 25.39 53.49
N PRO A 112 1.79 24.61 53.27
CA PRO A 112 1.76 23.60 52.21
C PRO A 112 1.94 24.19 50.80
N ASP A 113 1.68 25.48 50.58
CA ASP A 113 1.93 26.13 49.28
C ASP A 113 3.42 26.41 49.02
N GLN A 114 4.27 26.36 50.05
CA GLN A 114 5.72 26.50 49.89
C GLN A 114 6.30 25.34 49.07
N LEU A 115 5.84 24.10 49.29
CA LEU A 115 6.27 22.94 48.49
C LEU A 115 5.84 23.09 47.02
N ARG A 116 4.63 23.63 46.76
CA ARG A 116 4.17 23.90 45.38
C ARG A 116 5.07 24.93 44.69
N GLN A 117 5.47 25.98 45.40
CA GLN A 117 6.39 27.00 44.86
C GLN A 117 7.81 26.43 44.63
N GLU A 118 8.31 25.60 45.54
CA GLU A 118 9.61 24.94 45.39
C GLU A 118 9.62 23.95 44.22
N LEU A 119 8.55 23.17 44.04
CA LEU A 119 8.35 22.29 42.88
C LEU A 119 8.13 23.06 41.56
N ALA A 120 7.55 24.24 41.62
CA ALA A 120 7.36 25.11 40.46
C ALA A 120 8.59 25.97 40.12
N SER A 121 9.59 26.01 41.00
CA SER A 121 10.85 26.73 40.77
C SER A 121 11.76 25.97 39.78
N ASP A 122 12.78 26.67 39.28
CA ASP A 122 13.83 26.08 38.43
C ASP A 122 14.57 24.89 39.08
N ARG A 123 14.43 24.70 40.40
CA ARG A 123 15.02 23.61 41.19
C ARG A 123 14.02 22.49 41.53
N GLY A 124 12.78 22.58 41.06
CA GLY A 124 11.71 21.62 41.38
C GLY A 124 11.99 20.19 40.91
N ALA A 125 12.66 20.05 39.75
CA ALA A 125 13.09 18.75 39.22
C ALA A 125 14.16 18.07 40.11
N THR A 126 15.01 18.86 40.78
CA THR A 126 16.06 18.34 41.68
C THR A 126 15.47 17.74 42.96
N LEU A 127 14.31 18.26 43.39
CA LEU A 127 13.60 17.84 44.60
C LEU A 127 12.68 16.64 44.39
N SER A 128 12.08 16.47 43.20
CA SER A 128 11.04 15.46 42.95
C SER A 128 11.54 14.08 42.50
N LEU A 129 12.69 13.99 41.81
CA LEU A 129 13.16 12.72 41.22
C LEU A 129 14.33 12.08 41.97
N SER A 130 15.21 12.86 42.61
CA SER A 130 16.40 12.34 43.30
C SER A 130 16.05 11.47 44.52
N GLN A 131 15.04 11.87 45.29
CA GLN A 131 14.62 11.16 46.50
C GLN A 131 13.86 9.86 46.20
N ILE A 132 13.03 9.85 45.15
CA ILE A 132 12.28 8.66 44.73
C ILE A 132 13.24 7.60 44.18
N ALA A 133 14.20 7.96 43.33
CA ALA A 133 15.17 7.02 42.76
C ALA A 133 16.05 6.35 43.85
N THR A 134 16.51 7.15 44.83
CA THR A 134 17.32 6.66 45.96
C THR A 134 16.55 5.63 46.81
N SER A 135 15.23 5.81 46.98
CA SER A 135 14.40 4.88 47.77
C SER A 135 14.22 3.49 47.13
N TYR A 136 14.50 3.34 45.83
CA TYR A 136 14.47 2.08 45.10
C TYR A 136 15.87 1.50 44.81
N GLY A 137 16.94 2.07 45.39
CA GLY A 137 18.30 1.56 45.23
C GLY A 137 18.91 1.80 43.84
N LEU A 138 18.36 2.74 43.08
CA LEU A 138 18.85 3.13 41.77
C LEU A 138 19.66 4.42 41.91
N ASP A 139 20.97 4.36 41.69
CA ASP A 139 21.86 5.53 41.70
C ASP A 139 21.67 6.34 40.40
N PHE A 140 20.57 7.09 40.32
CA PHE A 140 20.31 8.08 39.28
C PHE A 140 20.63 9.48 39.82
N SER A 141 21.90 9.81 39.92
CA SER A 141 22.29 11.23 39.86
C SER A 141 22.20 11.62 38.38
N LEU A 142 21.18 12.38 37.98
CA LEU A 142 21.22 13.04 36.68
C LEU A 142 22.07 14.30 36.83
N GLY A 143 23.05 14.50 35.96
CA GLY A 143 23.83 15.75 35.87
C GLY A 143 22.97 16.95 35.46
N GLY A 144 21.73 16.68 35.04
CA GLY A 144 20.75 17.66 34.58
C GLY A 144 20.56 17.61 33.06
N VAL A 145 20.06 18.71 32.51
CA VAL A 145 19.96 18.92 31.06
C VAL A 145 21.34 19.31 30.54
N TRP A 146 21.78 18.67 29.45
CA TRP A 146 23.05 18.99 28.80
C TRP A 146 23.04 20.43 28.27
N GLN A 147 24.01 21.23 28.71
CA GLN A 147 24.19 22.62 28.29
C GLN A 147 25.62 22.81 27.77
N GLU A 148 25.72 23.24 26.51
CA GLU A 148 27.00 23.54 25.87
C GLU A 148 27.81 24.55 26.69
N GLY A 149 29.10 24.31 26.83
CA GLY A 149 30.04 25.22 27.49
C GLY A 149 30.04 25.15 29.01
N VAL A 150 29.11 24.41 29.63
CA VAL A 150 29.12 24.20 31.09
C VAL A 150 30.30 23.31 31.47
N LEU A 151 31.04 23.72 32.50
CA LEU A 151 32.11 22.90 33.07
C LEU A 151 31.52 21.87 34.03
N SER A 152 31.67 20.59 33.71
CA SER A 152 31.34 19.50 34.61
C SER A 152 32.62 18.86 35.17
N ASN A 153 32.63 18.57 36.46
CA ASN A 153 33.79 18.07 37.20
C ASN A 153 33.74 16.56 37.45
N VAL A 154 32.69 15.88 37.00
CA VAL A 154 32.49 14.44 37.15
C VAL A 154 31.87 13.86 35.88
N ASP A 155 32.11 12.59 35.61
CA ASP A 155 31.32 11.86 34.63
C ASP A 155 29.92 11.60 35.22
N ASN A 156 28.88 11.95 34.48
CA ASN A 156 27.51 11.84 34.94
C ASN A 156 26.56 11.37 33.82
N TRP A 157 25.30 11.14 34.19
CA TRP A 157 24.22 10.80 33.27
C TRP A 157 23.45 12.06 32.91
N TRP A 158 23.42 12.43 31.64
CA TRP A 158 22.88 13.71 31.16
C TRP A 158 21.66 13.52 30.28
N TRP A 159 20.69 14.41 30.42
CA TRP A 159 19.55 14.45 29.51
C TRP A 159 19.86 15.39 28.34
N TYR A 160 19.79 14.88 27.11
CA TYR A 160 19.87 15.67 25.89
C TYR A 160 18.95 15.06 24.84
N ASN A 161 18.06 15.86 24.25
CA ASN A 161 17.19 15.43 23.15
C ASN A 161 16.46 14.07 23.37
N ASN A 162 15.77 13.92 24.51
CA ASN A 162 15.06 12.68 24.92
C ASN A 162 15.92 11.41 25.07
N LYS A 163 17.24 11.56 25.17
CA LYS A 163 18.19 10.47 25.39
C LYS A 163 19.00 10.72 26.66
N ILE A 164 19.46 9.64 27.27
CA ILE A 164 20.37 9.67 28.41
C ILE A 164 21.78 9.40 27.90
N TYR A 165 22.70 10.33 28.09
CA TYR A 165 24.11 10.18 27.71
C TYR A 165 24.96 9.92 28.96
N THR A 166 25.97 9.06 28.84
CA THR A 166 26.96 8.86 29.92
C THR A 166 28.28 9.53 29.57
N GLY A 167 28.82 10.32 30.50
CA GLY A 167 30.12 10.99 30.37
C GLY A 167 30.01 12.50 30.59
N GLY A 168 31.10 13.17 30.93
CA GLY A 168 31.06 14.64 31.04
C GLY A 168 32.09 15.29 31.97
N SER A 169 33.25 14.70 32.23
CA SER A 169 34.34 15.49 32.83
C SER A 169 34.91 16.49 31.81
N GLY A 170 34.92 17.78 32.15
CA GLY A 170 35.38 18.88 31.31
C GLY A 170 34.27 19.82 30.83
N THR A 171 34.62 20.71 29.88
CA THR A 171 33.65 21.61 29.24
C THR A 171 32.76 20.82 28.30
N LEU A 172 31.44 20.82 28.53
CA LEU A 172 30.49 20.06 27.74
C LEU A 172 30.44 20.59 26.29
N PRO A 173 30.68 19.74 25.26
CA PRO A 173 30.58 20.15 23.86
C PRO A 173 29.13 20.47 23.41
N SER A 174 28.98 21.01 22.19
CA SER A 174 27.68 21.36 21.59
C SER A 174 26.70 20.19 21.47
N SER A 175 27.22 18.95 21.47
CA SER A 175 26.43 17.73 21.61
C SER A 175 27.25 16.65 22.32
N PRO A 176 26.60 15.79 23.14
CA PRO A 176 27.26 14.68 23.81
C PRO A 176 27.70 13.59 22.81
N ALA A 177 28.89 13.02 23.04
CA ALA A 177 29.41 11.88 22.29
C ALA A 177 28.72 10.56 22.71
N LEU A 178 28.66 9.56 21.81
CA LEU A 178 28.21 8.21 22.13
C LEU A 178 29.08 7.58 23.23
N PRO A 179 28.55 6.73 24.14
CA PRO A 179 27.25 6.05 24.08
C PRO A 179 26.10 6.75 24.84
N TRP A 180 24.88 6.58 24.35
CA TRP A 180 23.62 6.94 25.01
C TRP A 180 22.70 5.74 25.20
N TYR A 181 21.81 5.85 26.18
CA TYR A 181 20.74 4.90 26.48
C TYR A 181 19.39 5.59 26.26
N GLU A 182 18.55 4.98 25.43
CA GLU A 182 17.20 5.47 25.17
C GLU A 182 16.22 4.74 26.10
N VAL A 183 15.43 5.51 26.85
CA VAL A 183 14.35 4.96 27.66
C VAL A 183 13.13 4.76 26.75
N THR A 184 13.17 3.75 25.88
CA THR A 184 11.99 3.32 25.10
C THR A 184 11.72 1.83 25.26
N VAL A 185 10.57 1.52 25.86
CA VAL A 185 9.91 0.19 25.84
C VAL A 185 9.18 -0.08 24.51
N ALA A 186 9.24 0.85 23.55
CA ALA A 186 8.65 0.67 22.23
C ALA A 186 9.43 -0.37 21.42
N ASP A 187 8.71 -1.15 20.61
CA ASP A 187 9.24 -2.15 19.68
C ASP A 187 9.76 -1.53 18.36
N TYR A 188 9.89 -0.20 18.33
CA TYR A 188 10.34 0.58 17.20
C TYR A 188 11.36 1.64 17.61
N ILE A 189 12.11 2.13 16.61
CA ILE A 189 12.96 3.32 16.64
C ILE A 189 12.34 4.34 15.68
N SER A 190 12.07 5.54 16.16
CA SER A 190 11.47 6.59 15.34
C SER A 190 12.54 7.42 14.64
N VAL A 191 12.40 7.63 13.32
CA VAL A 191 13.30 8.52 12.57
C VAL A 191 13.33 9.94 13.15
N ALA A 192 12.23 10.37 13.81
CA ALA A 192 12.15 11.69 14.42
C ALA A 192 13.15 11.91 15.57
N GLN A 193 13.64 10.83 16.19
CA GLN A 193 14.65 10.88 17.26
C GLN A 193 16.06 11.23 16.74
N PHE A 194 16.22 11.29 15.41
CA PHE A 194 17.48 11.52 14.73
C PHE A 194 17.49 12.82 13.93
N PHE A 195 16.36 13.53 13.84
CA PHE A 195 16.35 14.84 13.18
C PHE A 195 17.08 15.88 14.03
N PRO A 196 17.85 16.79 13.40
CA PRO A 196 18.42 17.93 14.09
C PRO A 196 17.30 18.80 14.69
N ILE A 197 17.57 19.46 15.82
CA ILE A 197 16.60 20.26 16.62
C ILE A 197 15.88 21.34 15.77
N THR A 198 16.47 21.74 14.64
CA THR A 198 15.87 22.70 13.69
C THR A 198 14.74 22.13 12.83
N GLY A 199 14.45 20.83 12.90
CA GLY A 199 13.15 20.22 12.58
C GLY A 199 12.55 20.43 11.20
N ASP A 200 13.25 21.03 10.24
CA ASP A 200 12.71 21.33 8.92
C ASP A 200 12.56 20.03 8.09
N PRO A 201 11.34 19.56 7.82
CA PRO A 201 11.11 18.37 7.02
C PRO A 201 11.56 18.56 5.56
N ALA A 202 11.73 19.81 5.12
CA ALA A 202 12.28 20.19 3.82
C ALA A 202 13.81 20.08 3.73
N ALA A 203 14.51 19.91 4.87
CA ALA A 203 15.94 19.62 4.90
C ALA A 203 16.23 18.19 4.39
N ASP A 204 17.50 17.90 4.12
CA ASP A 204 17.92 16.55 3.75
C ASP A 204 17.92 15.63 4.98
N ASN A 205 17.01 14.65 4.98
CA ASN A 205 16.81 13.73 6.09
C ASN A 205 17.58 12.41 5.95
N SER A 206 18.36 12.22 4.86
CA SER A 206 18.96 10.93 4.52
C SER A 206 19.83 10.34 5.64
N ALA A 207 20.66 11.19 6.27
CA ALA A 207 21.52 10.78 7.39
C ALA A 207 20.71 10.31 8.61
N SER A 208 19.59 10.99 8.90
CA SER A 208 18.71 10.67 10.03
C SER A 208 18.00 9.33 9.82
N PHE A 209 17.51 9.06 8.61
CA PHE A 209 16.91 7.77 8.25
C PHE A 209 17.92 6.63 8.39
N ASN A 210 19.12 6.80 7.83
CA ASN A 210 20.14 5.75 7.85
C ASN A 210 20.70 5.51 9.26
N ALA A 211 20.84 6.55 10.08
CA ALA A 211 21.21 6.40 11.49
C ALA A 211 20.12 5.68 12.31
N ALA A 212 18.85 6.02 12.10
CA ALA A 212 17.73 5.36 12.75
C ALA A 212 17.61 3.88 12.36
N ALA A 213 17.80 3.56 11.07
CA ALA A 213 17.82 2.19 10.56
C ALA A 213 18.94 1.35 11.21
N ALA A 214 20.14 1.91 11.34
CA ALA A 214 21.26 1.23 11.99
C ALA A 214 21.00 0.95 13.48
N VAL A 215 20.39 1.90 14.19
CA VAL A 215 20.00 1.70 15.60
C VAL A 215 18.90 0.65 15.70
N ALA A 216 17.87 0.72 14.86
CA ALA A 216 16.78 -0.27 14.80
C ALA A 216 17.32 -1.68 14.61
N LEU A 217 18.24 -1.86 13.65
CA LEU A 217 18.92 -3.13 13.41
C LEU A 217 19.66 -3.63 14.65
N SER A 218 20.50 -2.78 15.25
CA SER A 218 21.32 -3.18 16.41
C SER A 218 20.48 -3.51 17.65
N ALA A 219 19.32 -2.87 17.79
CA ALA A 219 18.38 -3.07 18.88
C ALA A 219 17.37 -4.20 18.60
N GLY A 220 17.35 -4.79 17.41
CA GLY A 220 16.34 -5.77 17.00
C GLY A 220 14.91 -5.18 16.95
N LYS A 221 14.79 -3.90 16.59
CA LYS A 221 13.52 -3.15 16.54
C LYS A 221 13.16 -2.78 15.10
N ARG A 222 11.93 -2.31 14.91
CA ARG A 222 11.41 -1.81 13.62
C ARG A 222 11.74 -0.33 13.43
N LEU A 223 11.85 0.13 12.20
CA LEU A 223 12.01 1.54 11.85
C LEU A 223 10.64 2.21 11.66
N PHE A 224 10.34 3.20 12.49
CA PHE A 224 9.09 3.95 12.44
C PHE A 224 9.28 5.32 11.77
N VAL A 225 8.41 5.64 10.81
CA VAL A 225 8.32 6.90 10.10
C VAL A 225 7.02 7.61 10.51
N PRO A 226 7.06 8.55 11.47
CA PRO A 226 5.87 9.27 11.91
C PRO A 226 5.20 10.03 10.77
N ALA A 227 3.99 10.52 11.01
CA ALA A 227 3.32 11.45 10.11
C ALA A 227 4.20 12.67 9.82
N GLY A 228 4.44 12.93 8.54
CA GLY A 228 5.30 13.99 8.06
C GLY A 228 5.74 13.78 6.61
N THR A 229 6.28 14.85 6.03
CA THR A 229 6.87 14.83 4.69
C THR A 229 8.37 14.96 4.79
N TYR A 230 9.10 13.90 4.46
CA TYR A 230 10.56 13.85 4.64
C TYR A 230 11.26 13.80 3.29
N TYR A 231 12.00 14.85 2.96
CA TYR A 231 12.86 14.86 1.78
C TYR A 231 14.20 14.19 2.09
N VAL A 232 14.65 13.31 1.19
CA VAL A 232 15.97 12.67 1.23
C VAL A 232 16.75 13.03 -0.03
N LYS A 233 18.07 13.25 0.07
CA LYS A 233 18.98 13.47 -1.07
C LYS A 233 19.90 12.29 -1.35
N SER A 234 19.82 11.22 -0.57
CA SER A 234 20.42 9.91 -0.87
C SER A 234 19.49 8.79 -0.38
N PRO A 235 19.69 7.53 -0.81
CA PRO A 235 18.81 6.44 -0.46
C PRO A 235 18.65 6.24 1.05
N VAL A 236 17.44 5.92 1.48
CA VAL A 236 17.17 5.23 2.75
C VAL A 236 17.62 3.79 2.55
N ASP A 237 18.80 3.47 3.08
CA ASP A 237 19.49 2.23 2.82
C ASP A 237 19.17 1.18 3.89
N LEU A 238 18.37 0.21 3.51
CA LEU A 238 17.98 -0.92 4.35
C LEU A 238 18.78 -2.18 4.00
N THR A 239 19.86 -2.08 3.22
CA THR A 239 20.74 -3.22 2.88
C THR A 239 21.68 -3.62 4.03
N ILE A 240 21.67 -2.85 5.13
CA ILE A 240 22.48 -3.09 6.33
C ILE A 240 22.08 -4.36 7.10
N GLY A 241 20.90 -4.91 6.85
CA GLY A 241 20.36 -6.08 7.54
C GLY A 241 18.83 -6.12 7.50
N THR A 242 18.23 -7.06 8.23
CA THR A 242 16.77 -7.18 8.32
C THR A 242 16.20 -6.10 9.25
N VAL A 243 15.63 -5.05 8.66
CA VAL A 243 14.90 -3.99 9.37
C VAL A 243 13.55 -3.77 8.69
N ASP A 244 12.46 -3.94 9.44
CA ASP A 244 11.12 -3.60 8.96
C ASP A 244 10.89 -2.09 9.02
N LEU A 245 10.26 -1.52 7.99
CA LEU A 245 9.90 -0.10 7.92
C LEU A 245 8.38 0.06 8.00
N PHE A 246 7.90 0.95 8.86
CA PHE A 246 6.47 1.29 8.89
C PHE A 246 6.19 2.75 9.22
N GLY A 247 5.01 3.25 8.84
CA GLY A 247 4.57 4.61 9.15
C GLY A 247 3.14 4.69 9.70
N ASP A 248 2.64 5.92 9.85
CA ASP A 248 1.31 6.24 10.39
C ASP A 248 0.18 6.10 9.34
N GLY A 249 0.53 5.82 8.07
CA GLY A 249 -0.40 5.65 6.97
C GLY A 249 0.11 6.27 5.66
N VAL A 250 -0.37 5.75 4.54
CA VAL A 250 0.01 6.22 3.19
C VAL A 250 -0.32 7.68 2.92
N GLU A 251 -1.31 8.25 3.62
CA GLU A 251 -1.66 9.68 3.49
C GLU A 251 -0.94 10.57 4.51
N LYS A 252 -0.05 10.01 5.33
CA LYS A 252 0.57 10.71 6.46
C LYS A 252 2.09 10.65 6.45
N SER A 253 2.68 9.50 6.16
CA SER A 253 4.13 9.28 6.24
C SER A 253 4.71 9.22 4.83
N PHE A 254 5.40 10.30 4.42
CA PHE A 254 5.97 10.43 3.08
C PHE A 254 7.49 10.47 3.11
N ILE A 255 8.13 9.61 2.33
CA ILE A 255 9.58 9.63 2.06
C ILE A 255 9.76 10.03 0.59
N ILE A 256 10.35 11.20 0.34
CA ILE A 256 10.35 11.84 -0.98
C ILE A 256 11.78 12.10 -1.46
N ALA A 257 12.09 11.77 -2.72
CA ALA A 257 13.32 12.22 -3.35
C ALA A 257 13.35 13.76 -3.43
N GLY A 258 14.27 14.38 -2.70
CA GLY A 258 14.51 15.81 -2.70
C GLY A 258 15.29 16.30 -3.92
N SER A 259 15.24 17.60 -4.17
CA SER A 259 16.06 18.22 -5.22
C SER A 259 17.56 17.95 -4.97
N GLY A 260 18.25 17.48 -6.02
CA GLY A 260 19.63 17.04 -5.95
C GLY A 260 19.84 15.61 -5.41
N PHE A 261 18.81 14.76 -5.43
CA PHE A 261 18.93 13.35 -5.03
C PHE A 261 20.07 12.64 -5.77
N THR A 262 20.88 11.91 -5.01
CA THR A 262 22.04 11.14 -5.49
C THR A 262 21.79 9.66 -5.22
N GLY A 263 21.39 8.91 -6.24
CA GLY A 263 21.10 7.48 -6.14
C GLY A 263 20.06 7.03 -7.16
N GLU A 264 19.87 5.71 -7.27
CA GLU A 264 18.86 5.15 -8.17
C GLU A 264 17.48 5.04 -7.53
N THR A 265 17.40 4.86 -6.21
CA THR A 265 16.14 4.56 -5.51
C THR A 265 16.01 5.26 -4.17
N VAL A 266 14.79 5.66 -3.80
CA VAL A 266 14.53 6.32 -2.51
C VAL A 266 14.66 5.33 -1.35
N VAL A 267 14.00 4.18 -1.42
CA VAL A 267 14.16 3.09 -0.44
C VAL A 267 14.90 1.93 -1.09
N ASN A 268 16.08 1.61 -0.56
CA ASN A 268 16.96 0.59 -1.12
C ASN A 268 16.98 -0.68 -0.27
N MET A 269 16.55 -1.79 -0.86
CA MET A 269 16.66 -3.15 -0.31
C MET A 269 17.31 -4.08 -1.34
N TYR A 270 18.37 -3.59 -1.99
CA TYR A 270 19.10 -4.30 -3.03
C TYR A 270 20.33 -5.01 -2.43
N TYR A 271 20.22 -6.30 -2.14
CA TYR A 271 21.34 -7.09 -1.62
C TYR A 271 22.16 -7.69 -2.78
N GLU A 272 23.50 -7.64 -2.69
CA GLU A 272 24.38 -8.16 -3.76
C GLU A 272 24.43 -9.70 -3.83
N THR A 273 24.12 -10.39 -2.74
CA THR A 273 24.20 -11.87 -2.66
C THR A 273 22.96 -12.48 -2.01
N ASP A 274 22.59 -13.66 -2.50
CA ASP A 274 21.54 -14.52 -1.93
C ASP A 274 22.12 -15.51 -0.90
N SER A 275 23.08 -15.07 -0.09
CA SER A 275 23.75 -15.91 0.92
C SER A 275 22.93 -16.07 2.19
N ILE A 276 21.99 -15.16 2.44
CA ILE A 276 21.15 -15.11 3.63
C ILE A 276 19.73 -14.79 3.18
N ARG A 277 18.76 -15.60 3.62
CA ARG A 277 17.34 -15.32 3.40
C ARG A 277 16.90 -14.22 4.37
N ARG A 278 16.65 -13.03 3.85
CA ARG A 278 16.22 -11.86 4.62
C ARG A 278 14.74 -11.62 4.42
N SER A 279 13.97 -11.70 5.50
CA SER A 279 12.58 -11.26 5.53
C SER A 279 12.54 -9.80 5.94
N THR A 280 12.04 -8.92 5.09
CA THR A 280 11.81 -7.52 5.42
C THR A 280 10.40 -7.13 5.02
N SER A 281 9.77 -6.25 5.81
CA SER A 281 8.48 -5.66 5.50
C SER A 281 8.55 -4.14 5.38
N ILE A 282 7.68 -3.60 4.51
CA ILE A 282 7.39 -2.18 4.42
C ILE A 282 5.88 -2.02 4.59
N SER A 283 5.44 -1.12 5.46
CA SER A 283 4.00 -0.86 5.60
C SER A 283 3.61 0.59 5.90
N HIS A 284 2.41 0.99 5.50
CA HIS A 284 1.78 2.25 5.94
C HIS A 284 2.60 3.51 5.60
N VAL A 285 3.31 3.51 4.48
CA VAL A 285 4.12 4.66 4.00
C VAL A 285 3.87 4.94 2.54
N THR A 286 4.03 6.20 2.16
CA THR A 286 4.21 6.62 0.77
C THR A 286 5.70 6.87 0.50
N VAL A 287 6.21 6.23 -0.54
CA VAL A 287 7.55 6.49 -1.06
C VAL A 287 7.42 7.11 -2.44
N ASP A 288 7.99 8.29 -2.60
CA ASP A 288 7.81 9.13 -3.79
C ASP A 288 9.18 9.39 -4.46
N GLY A 289 9.36 8.84 -5.66
CA GLY A 289 10.54 9.09 -6.49
C GLY A 289 10.62 10.52 -7.02
N ASN A 290 9.53 11.30 -6.89
CA ASN A 290 9.39 12.71 -7.23
C ASN A 290 9.81 13.07 -8.67
N ASN A 291 9.73 12.10 -9.59
CA ASN A 291 10.27 12.19 -10.95
C ASN A 291 11.78 12.50 -11.00
N ILE A 292 12.51 12.18 -9.94
CA ILE A 292 13.97 12.37 -9.82
C ILE A 292 14.67 11.01 -9.71
N ALA A 293 14.26 10.19 -8.74
CA ALA A 293 14.82 8.85 -8.57
C ALA A 293 14.30 7.90 -9.66
N ASN A 294 15.13 6.97 -10.13
CA ASN A 294 14.70 5.95 -11.08
C ASN A 294 13.57 5.09 -10.49
N TYR A 295 13.66 4.80 -9.19
CA TYR A 295 12.71 3.96 -8.47
C TYR A 295 12.30 4.57 -7.13
N ALA A 296 11.01 4.49 -6.77
CA ALA A 296 10.62 4.81 -5.40
C ALA A 296 11.18 3.75 -4.44
N CYS A 297 11.05 2.48 -4.79
CA CYS A 297 11.65 1.39 -4.02
C CYS A 297 12.27 0.33 -4.93
N ARG A 298 13.40 -0.23 -4.49
CA ARG A 298 14.08 -1.34 -5.15
C ARG A 298 14.33 -2.50 -4.20
N ILE A 299 14.12 -3.72 -4.70
CA ILE A 299 14.32 -4.96 -3.96
C ILE A 299 15.20 -5.93 -4.77
N GLN A 300 16.18 -6.55 -4.12
CA GLN A 300 16.88 -7.73 -4.64
C GLN A 300 17.20 -8.74 -3.54
N TYR A 301 16.98 -10.03 -3.79
CA TYR A 301 17.32 -11.11 -2.85
C TYR A 301 16.67 -10.94 -1.46
N VAL A 302 15.46 -10.37 -1.43
CA VAL A 302 14.59 -10.40 -0.26
C VAL A 302 13.68 -11.62 -0.39
N HIS A 303 13.54 -12.36 0.70
CA HIS A 303 12.76 -13.59 0.75
C HIS A 303 11.76 -13.54 1.90
N LEU A 304 10.55 -14.07 1.71
CA LEU A 304 9.55 -14.18 2.78
C LEU A 304 9.12 -12.80 3.35
N GLY A 305 9.36 -11.73 2.60
CA GLY A 305 8.98 -10.37 2.90
C GLY A 305 7.50 -10.10 2.60
N ARG A 306 6.97 -9.09 3.28
CA ARG A 306 5.61 -8.58 3.06
C ARG A 306 5.62 -7.08 2.98
N THR A 307 5.20 -6.53 1.85
CA THR A 307 4.98 -5.10 1.69
C THR A 307 3.48 -4.86 1.63
N HIS A 308 2.93 -4.04 2.52
CA HIS A 308 1.48 -3.87 2.57
C HIS A 308 1.00 -2.49 2.98
N ASN A 309 -0.16 -2.07 2.45
CA ASN A 309 -0.71 -0.74 2.70
C ASN A 309 0.32 0.36 2.42
N CYS A 310 0.98 0.28 1.27
CA CYS A 310 2.01 1.23 0.83
C CYS A 310 1.61 1.89 -0.48
N ARG A 311 2.17 3.08 -0.72
CA ARG A 311 2.07 3.75 -2.01
C ARG A 311 3.46 4.05 -2.55
N PHE A 312 3.75 3.62 -3.77
CA PHE A 312 5.01 3.89 -4.46
C PHE A 312 4.70 4.67 -5.72
N ILE A 313 5.26 5.88 -5.86
CA ILE A 313 4.87 6.81 -6.92
C ILE A 313 6.06 7.56 -7.52
N ASN A 314 5.84 8.09 -8.73
CA ASN A 314 6.73 8.99 -9.46
C ASN A 314 8.19 8.51 -9.60
N GLY A 315 8.44 7.22 -9.74
CA GLY A 315 9.74 6.71 -10.18
C GLY A 315 9.94 6.98 -11.67
N VAL A 316 11.11 7.51 -12.06
CA VAL A 316 11.40 7.84 -13.47
C VAL A 316 11.39 6.61 -14.36
N VAL A 317 11.88 5.46 -13.88
CA VAL A 317 11.90 4.21 -14.65
C VAL A 317 10.72 3.33 -14.25
N ALA A 318 10.56 3.07 -12.95
CA ALA A 318 9.41 2.37 -12.41
C ALA A 318 9.14 2.83 -10.98
N ASN A 319 7.90 2.82 -10.51
CA ASN A 319 7.65 3.12 -9.09
C ASN A 319 8.29 2.05 -8.19
N PHE A 320 8.15 0.77 -8.57
CA PHE A 320 8.66 -0.35 -7.82
C PHE A 320 9.46 -1.29 -8.71
N TYR A 321 10.73 -1.54 -8.35
CA TYR A 321 11.62 -2.41 -9.10
C TYR A 321 12.08 -3.59 -8.25
N THR A 322 11.77 -4.80 -8.68
CA THR A 322 12.26 -6.01 -8.02
C THR A 322 13.16 -6.79 -8.96
N ILE A 323 14.17 -7.42 -8.40
CA ILE A 323 14.98 -8.38 -9.13
C ILE A 323 15.26 -9.61 -8.28
N ASN A 324 15.12 -10.80 -8.85
CA ASN A 324 15.41 -12.05 -8.14
C ASN A 324 14.69 -12.10 -6.77
N ASP A 325 13.37 -11.92 -6.83
CA ASP A 325 12.49 -11.81 -5.67
C ASP A 325 11.79 -13.13 -5.38
N TRP A 326 11.83 -13.62 -4.15
CA TRP A 326 11.36 -14.97 -3.83
C TRP A 326 10.36 -14.98 -2.68
N LEU A 327 9.19 -15.60 -2.90
CA LEU A 327 8.18 -15.83 -1.86
C LEU A 327 7.65 -14.54 -1.19
N ASN A 328 7.76 -13.39 -1.87
CA ASN A 328 7.30 -12.12 -1.34
C ASN A 328 5.84 -11.85 -1.70
N THR A 329 5.15 -11.16 -0.78
CA THR A 329 3.76 -10.75 -0.94
C THR A 329 3.63 -9.22 -0.86
N TYR A 330 2.98 -8.64 -1.85
CA TYR A 330 2.64 -7.23 -1.95
C TYR A 330 1.12 -7.10 -1.79
N ASP A 331 0.64 -6.44 -0.75
CA ASP A 331 -0.76 -6.51 -0.32
C ASP A 331 -1.37 -5.12 -0.10
N CYS A 332 -2.45 -4.80 -0.82
CA CYS A 332 -3.12 -3.50 -0.72
C CYS A 332 -2.15 -2.32 -1.00
N CYS A 333 -1.27 -2.48 -2.00
CA CYS A 333 -0.31 -1.47 -2.42
C CYS A 333 -0.78 -0.69 -3.65
N SER A 334 -0.48 0.60 -3.72
CA SER A 334 -0.75 1.44 -4.88
C SER A 334 0.55 1.80 -5.59
N PHE A 335 0.59 1.60 -6.90
CA PHE A 335 1.69 1.99 -7.79
C PHE A 335 1.26 3.11 -8.76
N VAL A 336 0.35 3.99 -8.32
CA VAL A 336 -0.30 5.03 -9.14
C VAL A 336 -0.15 6.42 -8.50
N PRO A 337 0.24 7.47 -9.25
CA PRO A 337 0.59 7.47 -10.68
C PRO A 337 1.99 6.89 -10.95
N ALA A 338 2.19 6.37 -12.17
CA ALA A 338 3.50 5.95 -12.65
C ALA A 338 3.85 6.71 -13.93
N PRO A 339 4.90 7.54 -13.94
CA PRO A 339 5.34 8.26 -15.14
C PRO A 339 5.67 7.30 -16.29
N ASN A 340 6.37 6.20 -15.97
CA ASN A 340 6.68 5.13 -16.91
C ASN A 340 6.00 3.83 -16.49
N ARG A 341 6.61 3.05 -15.59
CA ARG A 341 6.07 1.74 -15.15
C ARG A 341 5.61 1.80 -13.71
N GLY A 342 4.51 1.16 -13.37
CA GLY A 342 4.11 0.97 -11.98
C GLY A 342 5.06 -0.02 -11.29
N VAL A 343 5.10 -1.24 -11.80
CA VAL A 343 5.99 -2.31 -11.29
C VAL A 343 6.85 -2.86 -12.41
N HIS A 344 8.12 -3.13 -12.09
CA HIS A 344 9.03 -3.86 -12.96
C HIS A 344 9.67 -5.02 -12.19
N LEU A 345 9.33 -6.25 -12.59
CA LEU A 345 9.93 -7.49 -12.09
C LEU A 345 11.00 -7.97 -13.07
N ALA A 346 12.27 -7.94 -12.66
CA ALA A 346 13.42 -8.37 -13.45
C ALA A 346 14.08 -9.65 -12.91
N GLY A 347 14.77 -10.41 -13.75
CA GLY A 347 15.46 -11.63 -13.31
C GLY A 347 14.51 -12.74 -12.82
N ALA A 348 14.98 -13.57 -11.90
CA ALA A 348 14.31 -14.80 -11.44
C ALA A 348 13.36 -14.54 -10.26
N ASN A 349 12.22 -13.92 -10.50
CA ASN A 349 11.21 -13.74 -9.45
C ASN A 349 10.35 -15.02 -9.33
N ASN A 350 10.31 -15.67 -8.17
CA ASN A 350 9.58 -16.94 -7.99
C ASN A 350 8.62 -16.89 -6.80
N ARG A 351 7.37 -17.30 -7.05
CA ARG A 351 6.25 -17.26 -6.10
C ARG A 351 6.01 -15.87 -5.49
N VAL A 352 6.10 -14.84 -6.32
CA VAL A 352 5.73 -13.48 -5.95
C VAL A 352 4.22 -13.29 -6.10
N THR A 353 3.59 -12.67 -5.11
CA THR A 353 2.13 -12.42 -5.09
C THR A 353 1.83 -10.94 -4.92
N PHE A 354 0.94 -10.41 -5.75
CA PHE A 354 0.31 -9.10 -5.61
C PHE A 354 -1.17 -9.31 -5.27
N ASN A 355 -1.63 -8.83 -4.12
CA ASN A 355 -2.99 -8.93 -3.64
C ASN A 355 -3.60 -7.53 -3.52
N ASN A 356 -4.74 -7.29 -4.16
CA ASN A 356 -5.49 -6.05 -4.03
C ASN A 356 -4.65 -4.79 -4.33
N CYS A 357 -3.73 -4.89 -5.30
CA CYS A 357 -2.83 -3.80 -5.67
C CYS A 357 -3.36 -3.01 -6.87
N GLY A 358 -3.08 -1.71 -6.90
CA GLY A 358 -3.46 -0.82 -8.01
C GLY A 358 -2.27 -0.45 -8.90
N PHE A 359 -2.44 -0.51 -10.22
CA PHE A 359 -1.40 -0.24 -11.23
C PHE A 359 -1.90 0.70 -12.34
N ALA A 360 -1.01 1.58 -12.81
CA ALA A 360 -1.24 2.43 -13.98
C ALA A 360 0.10 2.75 -14.68
N SER A 361 0.03 3.19 -15.93
CA SER A 361 1.17 3.74 -16.69
C SER A 361 0.74 5.01 -17.42
N ASN A 362 1.47 6.10 -17.19
CA ASN A 362 1.20 7.40 -17.78
C ASN A 362 2.12 7.72 -18.96
N LYS A 363 2.77 6.71 -19.55
CA LYS A 363 3.59 6.88 -20.76
C LYS A 363 3.18 5.89 -21.85
N VAL A 364 2.97 6.45 -23.04
CA VAL A 364 2.71 5.70 -24.27
C VAL A 364 3.83 4.69 -24.52
N GLY A 365 3.47 3.44 -24.79
CA GLY A 365 4.41 2.34 -25.05
C GLY A 365 5.02 1.68 -23.80
N GLU A 366 4.78 2.21 -22.59
CA GLU A 366 5.20 1.56 -21.35
C GLU A 366 4.04 0.79 -20.70
N TYR A 367 4.38 -0.17 -19.84
CA TYR A 367 3.43 -1.04 -19.17
C TYR A 367 3.26 -0.65 -17.70
N ALA A 368 2.03 -0.65 -17.21
CA ALA A 368 1.74 -0.46 -15.78
C ALA A 368 2.38 -1.56 -14.93
N PHE A 369 2.42 -2.79 -15.45
CA PHE A 369 3.11 -3.92 -14.84
C PHE A 369 4.02 -4.60 -15.86
N TYR A 370 5.31 -4.65 -15.60
CA TYR A 370 6.30 -5.18 -16.53
C TYR A 370 7.08 -6.33 -15.89
N ALA A 371 6.79 -7.56 -16.30
CA ALA A 371 7.50 -8.76 -15.87
C ALA A 371 8.32 -9.33 -17.01
N SER A 372 9.65 -9.20 -16.92
CA SER A 372 10.58 -9.86 -17.83
C SER A 372 11.84 -10.32 -17.09
N GLY A 373 12.09 -11.63 -17.11
CA GLY A 373 13.22 -12.25 -16.43
C GLY A 373 14.24 -12.82 -17.40
N THR A 374 15.53 -12.76 -17.06
CA THR A 374 16.60 -13.53 -17.74
C THR A 374 16.49 -15.03 -17.46
N SER A 375 15.80 -15.40 -16.38
CA SER A 375 15.27 -16.74 -16.11
C SER A 375 13.75 -16.63 -15.95
N PRO A 376 12.97 -17.64 -16.36
CA PRO A 376 11.52 -17.54 -16.36
C PRO A 376 10.99 -17.26 -14.94
N ILE A 377 10.19 -16.21 -14.80
CA ILE A 377 9.46 -15.93 -13.55
C ILE A 377 8.45 -17.07 -13.34
N GLU A 378 8.50 -17.72 -12.18
CA GLU A 378 7.66 -18.90 -11.89
C GLU A 378 6.66 -18.60 -10.77
N GLY A 379 5.37 -18.83 -11.02
CA GLY A 379 4.36 -18.72 -9.97
C GLY A 379 4.02 -17.29 -9.56
N LEU A 380 4.12 -16.32 -10.48
CA LEU A 380 3.60 -14.98 -10.26
C LEU A 380 2.07 -15.05 -10.08
N SER A 381 1.54 -14.40 -9.05
CA SER A 381 0.10 -14.33 -8.79
C SER A 381 -0.35 -12.89 -8.61
N LEU A 382 -1.42 -12.50 -9.29
CA LEU A 382 -2.12 -11.22 -9.11
C LEU A 382 -3.57 -11.52 -8.73
N ILE A 383 -4.01 -11.07 -7.56
CA ILE A 383 -5.29 -11.47 -6.98
C ILE A 383 -6.07 -10.22 -6.57
N GLY A 384 -7.24 -10.02 -7.18
CA GLY A 384 -8.13 -8.90 -6.86
C GLY A 384 -7.50 -7.53 -7.11
N CYS A 385 -6.52 -7.45 -8.01
CA CYS A 385 -5.82 -6.22 -8.34
C CYS A 385 -6.65 -5.32 -9.28
N ASP A 386 -6.18 -4.09 -9.40
CA ASP A 386 -6.78 -3.05 -10.21
C ASP A 386 -5.76 -2.47 -11.20
N LEU A 387 -6.16 -2.36 -12.47
CA LEU A 387 -5.31 -1.91 -13.58
C LEU A 387 -6.12 -0.96 -14.45
N GLU A 388 -5.98 0.35 -14.22
CA GLU A 388 -6.86 1.37 -14.79
C GLU A 388 -6.16 2.73 -15.00
N PHE A 389 -6.80 3.60 -15.80
CA PHE A 389 -6.45 5.02 -16.01
C PHE A 389 -5.02 5.30 -16.50
N GLY A 390 -4.62 4.66 -17.61
CA GLY A 390 -3.27 4.77 -18.17
C GLY A 390 -3.24 5.05 -19.68
N ILE A 391 -2.31 5.90 -20.12
CA ILE A 391 -2.06 6.14 -21.56
C ILE A 391 -1.07 5.12 -22.17
N GLY A 392 -0.47 4.28 -21.33
CA GLY A 392 0.36 3.15 -21.75
C GLY A 392 -0.43 1.85 -21.94
N HIS A 393 0.31 0.74 -21.90
CA HIS A 393 -0.21 -0.62 -21.86
C HIS A 393 -0.48 -1.09 -20.43
N GLY A 394 -1.26 -2.16 -20.30
CA GLY A 394 -1.56 -2.82 -19.04
C GLY A 394 -0.37 -3.61 -18.49
N MET A 395 -0.26 -4.87 -18.91
CA MET A 395 0.71 -5.82 -18.37
C MET A 395 1.55 -6.48 -19.46
N TYR A 396 2.87 -6.49 -19.27
CA TYR A 396 3.79 -7.32 -20.04
C TYR A 396 4.21 -8.53 -19.20
N LEU A 397 3.92 -9.73 -19.67
CA LEU A 397 4.04 -10.98 -18.90
C LEU A 397 4.93 -11.99 -19.62
N ASN A 398 6.24 -11.75 -19.63
CA ASN A 398 7.21 -12.74 -20.07
C ASN A 398 7.63 -13.63 -18.88
N THR A 399 6.79 -14.64 -18.60
CA THR A 399 6.88 -15.46 -17.38
C THR A 399 6.60 -16.92 -17.72
N ARG A 400 7.10 -17.89 -16.94
CA ARG A 400 6.78 -19.31 -17.16
C ARG A 400 5.32 -19.60 -16.86
N VAL A 401 4.86 -19.15 -15.69
CA VAL A 401 3.48 -19.32 -15.23
C VAL A 401 3.07 -18.08 -14.43
N THR A 402 1.97 -17.45 -14.85
CA THR A 402 1.29 -16.37 -14.13
C THR A 402 -0.18 -16.73 -13.88
N ASN A 403 -0.68 -16.45 -12.68
CA ASN A 403 -2.10 -16.56 -12.34
C ASN A 403 -2.67 -15.17 -12.04
N ILE A 404 -3.76 -14.81 -12.68
CA ILE A 404 -4.53 -13.59 -12.47
C ILE A 404 -5.94 -14.00 -12.06
N VAL A 405 -6.38 -13.57 -10.88
CA VAL A 405 -7.61 -14.04 -10.25
C VAL A 405 -8.42 -12.88 -9.70
N GLY A 406 -9.63 -12.67 -10.22
CA GLY A 406 -10.49 -11.56 -9.84
C GLY A 406 -9.86 -10.20 -10.15
N GLY A 407 -10.54 -9.13 -9.76
CA GLY A 407 -10.05 -7.77 -9.96
C GLY A 407 -10.61 -7.10 -11.22
N TYR A 408 -10.06 -5.93 -11.51
CA TYR A 408 -10.60 -5.00 -12.47
C TYR A 408 -9.48 -4.52 -13.41
N TYR A 409 -9.67 -4.71 -14.72
CA TYR A 409 -8.56 -4.59 -15.67
C TYR A 409 -8.97 -3.84 -16.95
N GLY A 410 -8.15 -2.88 -17.36
CA GLY A 410 -8.26 -2.25 -18.68
C GLY A 410 -9.14 -1.01 -18.73
N GLU A 411 -9.80 -0.60 -17.64
CA GLU A 411 -10.61 0.63 -17.67
C GLU A 411 -9.72 1.84 -17.99
N ALA A 412 -10.09 2.56 -19.06
CA ALA A 412 -9.38 3.75 -19.51
C ALA A 412 -7.88 3.51 -19.81
N ILE A 413 -7.53 2.30 -20.25
CA ILE A 413 -6.19 1.96 -20.75
C ILE A 413 -6.15 2.13 -22.27
N GLN A 414 -5.23 2.94 -22.79
CA GLN A 414 -5.12 3.19 -24.23
C GLN A 414 -4.40 2.07 -25.01
N GLY A 415 -3.43 1.38 -24.38
CA GLY A 415 -2.67 0.29 -24.98
C GLY A 415 -3.25 -1.10 -24.68
N ASP A 416 -2.58 -2.15 -25.17
CA ASP A 416 -2.98 -3.54 -24.92
C ASP A 416 -3.01 -3.87 -23.41
N ILE A 417 -4.01 -4.66 -22.98
CA ILE A 417 -4.22 -4.98 -21.57
C ILE A 417 -3.23 -6.06 -21.11
N PHE A 418 -3.13 -7.17 -21.86
CA PHE A 418 -2.21 -8.26 -21.56
C PHE A 418 -1.33 -8.57 -22.78
N THR A 419 -0.03 -8.32 -22.66
CA THR A 419 0.97 -8.73 -23.65
C THR A 419 1.77 -9.91 -23.09
N VAL A 420 1.65 -11.06 -23.75
CA VAL A 420 2.22 -12.35 -23.32
C VAL A 420 3.14 -12.88 -24.42
N PRO A 421 4.44 -12.55 -24.39
CA PRO A 421 5.37 -12.97 -25.42
C PRO A 421 5.78 -14.44 -25.32
N ASP A 422 5.64 -15.08 -24.16
CA ASP A 422 5.91 -16.51 -23.94
C ASP A 422 5.29 -17.00 -22.61
N GLY A 423 5.18 -18.31 -22.45
CA GLY A 423 4.76 -19.01 -21.24
C GLY A 423 3.25 -19.08 -21.00
N VAL A 424 2.84 -19.44 -19.79
CA VAL A 424 1.42 -19.75 -19.49
C VAL A 424 0.81 -18.70 -18.57
N VAL A 425 -0.21 -17.99 -19.03
CA VAL A 425 -0.98 -17.04 -18.21
C VAL A 425 -2.40 -17.57 -18.03
N LYS A 426 -2.86 -17.63 -16.78
CA LYS A 426 -4.25 -17.97 -16.45
C LYS A 426 -4.93 -16.73 -15.90
N ILE A 427 -6.05 -16.35 -16.50
CA ILE A 427 -6.87 -15.19 -16.14
C ILE A 427 -8.23 -15.73 -15.76
N SER A 428 -8.69 -15.47 -14.54
CA SER A 428 -9.95 -16.04 -14.04
C SER A 428 -10.77 -15.05 -13.24
N GLY A 429 -12.08 -14.99 -13.49
CA GLY A 429 -13.00 -14.18 -12.68
C GLY A 429 -12.77 -12.66 -12.76
N VAL A 430 -12.06 -12.17 -13.78
CA VAL A 430 -11.76 -10.73 -13.90
C VAL A 430 -12.91 -9.98 -14.55
N ASN A 431 -13.11 -8.72 -14.13
CA ASN A 431 -13.90 -7.74 -14.87
C ASN A 431 -12.94 -6.92 -15.74
N ALA A 432 -13.10 -6.98 -17.06
CA ALA A 432 -12.20 -6.32 -17.99
C ALA A 432 -12.93 -5.37 -18.94
N PHE A 433 -12.27 -4.30 -19.35
CA PHE A 433 -12.80 -3.28 -20.26
C PHE A 433 -11.84 -3.08 -21.43
N VAL A 434 -12.36 -3.16 -22.64
CA VAL A 434 -11.57 -3.13 -23.89
C VAL A 434 -12.13 -2.06 -24.83
N GLY A 435 -11.29 -1.48 -25.68
CA GLY A 435 -11.73 -0.56 -26.73
C GLY A 435 -11.81 0.92 -26.31
N TYR A 436 -11.00 1.33 -25.35
CA TYR A 436 -10.87 2.74 -24.96
C TYR A 436 -9.98 3.54 -25.93
N TYR A 437 -10.47 4.69 -26.40
CA TYR A 437 -9.74 5.69 -27.23
C TYR A 437 -9.22 5.22 -28.61
N ASN A 438 -9.76 5.76 -29.71
CA ASN A 438 -9.30 5.52 -31.11
C ASN A 438 -9.07 4.03 -31.45
N GLU A 439 -10.08 3.19 -31.19
CA GLU A 439 -10.06 1.72 -31.29
C GLU A 439 -9.32 0.96 -30.18
N GLY A 440 -8.51 1.62 -29.33
CA GLY A 440 -7.93 1.07 -28.11
C GLY A 440 -6.99 -0.14 -28.29
N GLY A 441 -6.37 -0.56 -27.20
CA GLY A 441 -5.56 -1.77 -27.18
C GLY A 441 -6.36 -3.05 -27.15
N ARG A 442 -5.70 -4.16 -27.50
CA ARG A 442 -6.28 -5.49 -27.48
C ARG A 442 -6.37 -6.02 -26.05
N PHE A 443 -7.31 -6.93 -25.80
CA PHE A 443 -7.41 -7.64 -24.53
C PHE A 443 -6.16 -8.51 -24.31
N VAL A 444 -5.78 -9.34 -25.28
CA VAL A 444 -4.57 -10.17 -25.21
C VAL A 444 -3.76 -10.09 -26.51
N VAL A 445 -2.45 -9.90 -26.39
CA VAL A 445 -1.45 -10.03 -27.46
C VAL A 445 -0.51 -11.18 -27.12
N LEU A 446 -0.31 -12.10 -28.06
CA LEU A 446 0.41 -13.35 -27.86
C LEU A 446 1.58 -13.49 -28.82
N ASP A 447 2.68 -14.10 -28.39
CA ASP A 447 3.79 -14.45 -29.27
C ASP A 447 4.43 -15.79 -28.88
N ASN A 448 5.36 -16.27 -29.71
CA ASN A 448 6.12 -17.51 -29.51
C ASN A 448 5.24 -18.71 -29.10
N ASP A 449 5.48 -19.32 -27.94
CA ASP A 449 4.76 -20.48 -27.42
C ASP A 449 3.76 -20.09 -26.29
N ALA A 450 3.32 -18.83 -26.26
CA ALA A 450 2.45 -18.33 -25.21
C ALA A 450 1.07 -19.03 -25.19
N VAL A 451 0.62 -19.41 -24.00
CA VAL A 451 -0.72 -19.99 -23.77
C VAL A 451 -1.47 -19.15 -22.74
N VAL A 452 -2.54 -18.51 -23.17
CA VAL A 452 -3.40 -17.71 -22.29
C VAL A 452 -4.74 -18.41 -22.09
N LYS A 453 -5.08 -18.69 -20.84
CA LYS A 453 -6.35 -19.33 -20.46
C LYS A 453 -7.21 -18.33 -19.73
N VAL A 454 -8.34 -17.98 -20.30
CA VAL A 454 -9.27 -16.97 -19.78
C VAL A 454 -10.55 -17.69 -19.39
N ASP A 455 -10.88 -17.69 -18.10
CA ASP A 455 -12.03 -18.44 -17.58
C ASP A 455 -12.95 -17.60 -16.69
N SER A 456 -14.25 -17.72 -16.88
CA SER A 456 -15.26 -17.10 -16.01
C SER A 456 -15.11 -15.57 -15.89
N CYS A 457 -14.63 -14.90 -16.94
CA CYS A 457 -14.41 -13.46 -16.96
C CYS A 457 -15.58 -12.69 -17.58
N TRP A 458 -15.79 -11.46 -17.13
CA TRP A 458 -16.70 -10.50 -17.77
C TRP A 458 -15.87 -9.45 -18.51
N ILE A 459 -15.84 -9.52 -19.84
CA ILE A 459 -15.04 -8.64 -20.70
C ILE A 459 -16.01 -7.71 -21.43
N ALA A 460 -16.01 -6.42 -21.10
CA ALA A 460 -16.96 -5.44 -21.57
C ALA A 460 -16.35 -4.45 -22.57
N ASP A 461 -17.24 -3.85 -23.36
CA ASP A 461 -16.90 -2.76 -24.28
C ASP A 461 -16.75 -1.43 -23.51
N GLN A 462 -15.74 -0.64 -23.89
CA GLN A 462 -15.53 0.74 -23.47
C GLN A 462 -15.60 1.74 -24.65
N GLY A 463 -16.44 1.43 -25.64
CA GLY A 463 -16.89 2.32 -26.71
C GLY A 463 -16.46 1.90 -28.12
N ASN A 464 -15.45 1.04 -28.26
CA ASN A 464 -14.92 0.61 -29.58
C ASN A 464 -14.52 -0.87 -29.63
N PHE A 465 -14.95 -1.70 -28.68
CA PHE A 465 -14.56 -3.10 -28.61
C PHE A 465 -15.14 -3.90 -29.78
N LYS A 466 -14.27 -4.19 -30.76
CA LYS A 466 -14.52 -5.12 -31.87
C LYS A 466 -13.82 -6.45 -31.58
N LEU A 467 -14.26 -7.53 -32.21
CA LEU A 467 -13.65 -8.84 -31.97
C LEU A 467 -12.17 -8.91 -32.37
N SER A 468 -11.73 -8.11 -33.36
CA SER A 468 -10.32 -7.98 -33.74
C SER A 468 -9.42 -7.52 -32.58
N LEU A 469 -10.00 -6.97 -31.51
CA LEU A 469 -9.31 -6.53 -30.31
C LEU A 469 -9.34 -7.58 -29.18
N LEU A 470 -10.01 -8.72 -29.37
CA LEU A 470 -10.06 -9.75 -28.34
C LEU A 470 -8.71 -10.45 -28.17
N ALA A 471 -8.09 -10.82 -29.29
CA ALA A 471 -6.80 -11.50 -29.30
C ALA A 471 -6.04 -11.21 -30.60
N SER A 472 -4.71 -11.25 -30.53
CA SER A 472 -3.84 -11.30 -31.70
C SER A 472 -2.62 -12.16 -31.44
N SER A 473 -2.05 -12.73 -32.49
CA SER A 473 -0.72 -13.34 -32.42
C SER A 473 0.13 -13.10 -33.66
N THR A 474 1.45 -13.06 -33.47
CA THR A 474 2.45 -13.05 -34.53
C THR A 474 3.09 -14.41 -34.79
N ASP A 475 2.84 -15.41 -33.93
CA ASP A 475 3.35 -16.78 -34.05
C ASP A 475 2.18 -17.78 -34.14
N ASN A 476 2.37 -18.87 -34.87
CA ASN A 476 1.33 -19.87 -35.12
C ASN A 476 1.22 -20.91 -33.99
N ARG A 477 2.03 -20.78 -32.94
CA ARG A 477 2.07 -21.70 -31.79
C ARG A 477 1.38 -21.12 -30.55
N ALA A 478 1.34 -19.80 -30.45
CA ALA A 478 0.70 -19.12 -29.34
C ALA A 478 -0.82 -19.17 -29.48
N HIS A 479 -1.54 -19.23 -28.37
CA HIS A 479 -3.00 -19.26 -28.42
C HIS A 479 -3.68 -18.84 -27.12
N ALA A 480 -4.83 -18.16 -27.25
CA ALA A 480 -5.75 -17.87 -26.16
C ALA A 480 -6.95 -18.83 -26.21
N VAL A 481 -7.37 -19.31 -25.04
CA VAL A 481 -8.57 -20.12 -24.86
C VAL A 481 -9.49 -19.42 -23.88
N PHE A 482 -10.72 -19.15 -24.31
CA PHE A 482 -11.75 -18.53 -23.48
C PHE A 482 -12.81 -19.56 -23.11
N THR A 483 -13.12 -19.67 -21.82
CA THR A 483 -14.13 -20.60 -21.28
C THR A 483 -15.04 -19.87 -20.30
N ASN A 484 -16.35 -20.09 -20.39
CA ASN A 484 -17.33 -19.50 -19.45
C ASN A 484 -17.27 -17.96 -19.35
N CYS A 485 -16.72 -17.27 -20.37
CA CYS A 485 -16.59 -15.82 -20.37
C CYS A 485 -17.80 -15.15 -21.03
N TYR A 486 -18.17 -13.99 -20.50
CA TYR A 486 -19.00 -13.01 -21.19
C TYR A 486 -18.09 -12.06 -21.98
N ILE A 487 -18.36 -11.88 -23.27
CA ILE A 487 -17.57 -11.02 -24.18
C ILE A 487 -18.49 -9.97 -24.82
N GLY A 488 -18.25 -8.71 -24.47
CA GLY A 488 -19.02 -7.54 -24.87
C GLY A 488 -18.69 -6.98 -26.26
N ALA A 489 -17.88 -7.68 -27.06
CA ALA A 489 -17.41 -7.18 -28.34
C ALA A 489 -18.55 -7.04 -29.37
N THR A 490 -18.49 -5.99 -30.18
CA THR A 490 -19.39 -5.78 -31.32
C THR A 490 -19.11 -6.82 -32.41
N VAL A 491 -20.13 -7.60 -32.79
CA VAL A 491 -20.06 -8.71 -33.76
C VAL A 491 -20.56 -8.38 -35.17
N SER A 492 -20.52 -7.10 -35.60
CA SER A 492 -20.91 -6.69 -36.96
C SER A 492 -19.73 -6.73 -37.94
N GLY A 493 -19.93 -7.31 -39.14
CA GLY A 493 -18.90 -7.38 -40.20
C GLY A 493 -17.93 -8.57 -40.03
N PRO A 494 -16.84 -8.63 -40.83
CA PRO A 494 -15.88 -9.72 -40.76
C PRO A 494 -15.13 -9.72 -39.43
N GLN A 495 -15.30 -10.80 -38.69
CA GLN A 495 -14.80 -10.98 -37.33
C GLN A 495 -13.41 -11.61 -37.35
N VAL A 496 -12.42 -10.86 -37.84
CA VAL A 496 -11.06 -11.36 -38.09
C VAL A 496 -10.09 -10.83 -37.05
N MET A 497 -9.36 -11.75 -36.43
CA MET A 497 -8.25 -11.49 -35.53
C MET A 497 -6.94 -11.84 -36.23
N GLU A 498 -5.89 -11.09 -35.90
CA GLU A 498 -4.54 -11.28 -36.46
C GLU A 498 -3.89 -12.56 -35.92
N GLY A 499 -3.33 -13.38 -36.81
CA GLY A 499 -2.63 -14.62 -36.48
C GLY A 499 -3.51 -15.81 -36.12
N ASP A 500 -2.86 -16.90 -35.73
CA ASP A 500 -3.50 -18.07 -35.10
C ASP A 500 -3.60 -17.81 -33.60
N CYS A 501 -4.67 -17.13 -33.18
CA CYS A 501 -4.73 -16.57 -31.82
C CYS A 501 -5.77 -17.24 -30.92
N LEU A 502 -6.67 -18.06 -31.48
CA LEU A 502 -7.64 -18.83 -30.72
C LEU A 502 -7.23 -20.30 -30.69
N GLY A 503 -7.00 -20.84 -29.51
CA GLY A 503 -6.59 -22.23 -29.35
C GLY A 503 -7.71 -23.20 -29.71
N LYS A 504 -7.36 -24.48 -29.85
CA LYS A 504 -8.35 -25.57 -29.97
C LYS A 504 -9.20 -25.61 -28.72
N ILE A 505 -10.39 -25.04 -28.82
CA ILE A 505 -11.37 -25.11 -27.75
C ILE A 505 -11.86 -26.56 -27.75
N ASN A 506 -11.92 -27.18 -26.57
CA ASN A 506 -12.49 -28.53 -26.39
C ASN A 506 -14.01 -28.49 -26.60
N MET A 507 -14.43 -28.20 -27.82
CA MET A 507 -15.81 -28.17 -28.28
C MET A 507 -16.05 -29.36 -29.18
N ARG A 508 -17.31 -29.79 -29.26
CA ARG A 508 -17.72 -30.79 -30.23
C ARG A 508 -17.57 -30.19 -31.62
N THR A 509 -16.69 -30.76 -32.43
CA THR A 509 -16.50 -30.35 -33.83
C THR A 509 -17.40 -31.18 -34.73
N PHE A 510 -18.24 -30.51 -35.50
CA PHE A 510 -19.20 -31.17 -36.39
C PHE A 510 -18.65 -31.44 -37.80
N ALA A 511 -17.53 -30.81 -38.14
CA ALA A 511 -16.75 -31.08 -39.34
C ALA A 511 -15.37 -31.65 -38.96
N GLU A 512 -14.66 -32.21 -39.93
CA GLU A 512 -13.23 -32.50 -39.78
C GLU A 512 -12.47 -31.22 -39.39
N SER A 513 -11.59 -31.26 -38.38
CA SER A 513 -10.88 -30.04 -37.98
C SER A 513 -9.63 -29.80 -38.84
N ARG A 514 -9.07 -30.88 -39.40
CA ARG A 514 -7.82 -30.85 -40.17
C ARG A 514 -8.13 -30.63 -41.65
N ALA A 515 -7.95 -29.42 -42.15
CA ALA A 515 -8.20 -29.08 -43.54
C ALA A 515 -7.41 -29.92 -44.56
N ILE A 516 -6.27 -30.51 -44.17
CA ILE A 516 -5.52 -31.47 -45.01
C ILE A 516 -6.32 -32.72 -45.37
N LEU A 517 -7.35 -33.06 -44.59
CA LEU A 517 -8.24 -34.20 -44.83
C LEU A 517 -9.47 -33.84 -45.68
N TYR A 518 -9.63 -32.57 -46.05
CA TYR A 518 -10.75 -32.13 -46.89
C TYR A 518 -10.52 -32.52 -48.35
N THR A 519 -11.62 -32.81 -49.05
CA THR A 519 -11.61 -33.12 -50.48
C THR A 519 -11.59 -31.82 -51.28
N MET A 520 -10.65 -31.71 -52.22
CA MET A 520 -10.58 -30.59 -53.15
C MET A 520 -11.31 -30.94 -54.43
N ASN A 521 -12.20 -30.04 -54.88
CA ASN A 521 -12.88 -30.12 -56.17
C ASN A 521 -12.71 -28.81 -56.94
N ASN A 522 -12.51 -28.89 -58.25
CA ASN A 522 -12.40 -27.71 -59.10
C ASN A 522 -13.07 -27.93 -60.47
N THR A 523 -13.60 -26.87 -61.06
CA THR A 523 -14.14 -26.85 -62.42
C THR A 523 -13.63 -25.61 -63.16
N GLY A 524 -13.13 -25.78 -64.38
CA GLY A 524 -12.67 -24.65 -65.22
C GLY A 524 -11.34 -24.02 -64.76
N ASN A 525 -10.57 -24.73 -63.93
CA ASN A 525 -9.26 -24.32 -63.42
C ASN A 525 -8.27 -25.49 -63.46
N THR A 526 -6.98 -25.18 -63.41
CA THR A 526 -5.99 -26.12 -62.85
C THR A 526 -5.46 -25.57 -61.55
N VAL A 527 -5.27 -26.43 -60.55
CA VAL A 527 -4.88 -26.02 -59.19
C VAL A 527 -3.72 -26.84 -58.67
N THR A 528 -2.89 -26.21 -57.84
CA THR A 528 -1.88 -26.87 -57.02
C THR A 528 -2.45 -27.02 -55.62
N ARG A 529 -2.43 -28.24 -55.08
CA ARG A 529 -2.73 -28.51 -53.67
C ARG A 529 -1.46 -28.91 -52.94
N SER A 530 -1.14 -28.20 -51.87
CA SER A 530 0.01 -28.48 -51.02
C SER A 530 -0.40 -28.58 -49.55
N ARG A 531 0.47 -29.19 -48.72
CA ARG A 531 0.30 -29.14 -47.27
C ARG A 531 0.55 -27.72 -46.79
N TYR A 532 -0.35 -27.21 -45.96
CA TYR A 532 -0.13 -26.01 -45.17
C TYR A 532 0.07 -26.48 -43.75
N ASN A 533 1.30 -26.42 -43.21
CA ASN A 533 1.67 -27.04 -41.92
C ASN A 533 1.29 -28.55 -41.80
N SER A 534 1.16 -29.09 -40.57
CA SER A 534 0.87 -30.50 -40.29
C SER A 534 -0.62 -30.88 -40.38
N ILE A 535 -1.53 -29.89 -40.38
CA ILE A 535 -2.99 -30.07 -40.34
C ILE A 535 -3.75 -29.32 -41.43
N GLY A 536 -3.16 -28.30 -42.06
CA GLY A 536 -3.80 -27.45 -43.06
C GLY A 536 -3.60 -27.86 -44.52
N ALA A 537 -4.40 -27.25 -45.39
CA ALA A 537 -4.30 -27.38 -46.85
C ALA A 537 -4.22 -26.01 -47.51
N LYS A 538 -3.27 -25.83 -48.45
CA LYS A 538 -3.17 -24.65 -49.33
C LYS A 538 -3.52 -25.03 -50.75
N ILE A 539 -4.34 -24.20 -51.38
CA ILE A 539 -4.76 -24.38 -52.77
C ILE A 539 -4.46 -23.10 -53.54
N THR A 540 -3.76 -23.25 -54.67
CA THR A 540 -3.39 -22.14 -55.55
C THR A 540 -3.90 -22.41 -56.95
N ILE A 541 -4.49 -21.40 -57.59
CA ILE A 541 -4.98 -21.50 -58.96
C ILE A 541 -3.85 -21.20 -59.94
N ASN A 542 -3.53 -22.18 -60.78
CA ASN A 542 -2.44 -22.06 -61.76
C ASN A 542 -2.94 -21.53 -63.10
N THR A 543 -4.11 -21.98 -63.56
CA THR A 543 -4.73 -21.54 -64.82
C THR A 543 -6.25 -21.47 -64.69
N VAL A 544 -6.87 -20.59 -65.47
CA VAL A 544 -8.33 -20.43 -65.56
C VAL A 544 -8.73 -20.58 -67.03
N THR A 545 -9.62 -21.51 -67.35
CA THR A 545 -10.09 -21.73 -68.73
C THR A 545 -11.32 -20.88 -69.07
N THR A 546 -12.13 -20.52 -68.07
CA THR A 546 -13.36 -19.73 -68.22
C THR A 546 -13.51 -18.71 -67.07
N PRO A 547 -13.05 -17.46 -67.25
CA PRO A 547 -12.91 -16.46 -66.17
C PRO A 547 -14.18 -16.16 -65.36
N SER A 548 -15.38 -16.40 -65.90
CA SER A 548 -16.66 -16.03 -65.27
C SER A 548 -17.42 -17.20 -64.62
N SER A 549 -16.88 -18.43 -64.65
CA SER A 549 -17.61 -19.63 -64.20
C SER A 549 -16.74 -20.68 -63.51
N ASN A 550 -15.48 -20.36 -63.27
CA ASN A 550 -14.54 -21.28 -62.66
C ASN A 550 -14.81 -21.41 -61.16
N LYS A 551 -14.77 -22.65 -60.67
CA LYS A 551 -15.17 -23.00 -59.30
C LYS A 551 -14.04 -23.70 -58.58
N LEU A 552 -13.86 -23.35 -57.31
CA LEU A 552 -12.92 -24.02 -56.41
C LEU A 552 -13.61 -24.33 -55.09
N SER A 553 -13.47 -25.57 -54.64
CA SER A 553 -14.09 -26.10 -53.43
C SER A 553 -13.07 -26.88 -52.60
N LEU A 554 -13.05 -26.64 -51.30
CA LEU A 554 -12.43 -27.49 -50.30
C LEU A 554 -13.51 -27.88 -49.28
N ASN A 555 -13.87 -29.16 -49.25
CA ASN A 555 -15.07 -29.62 -48.52
C ASN A 555 -14.83 -30.88 -47.70
N THR A 556 -15.71 -31.08 -46.72
CA THR A 556 -15.76 -32.30 -45.92
C THR A 556 -17.21 -32.67 -45.62
N LYS A 557 -17.44 -33.94 -45.28
CA LYS A 557 -18.74 -34.36 -44.76
C LYS A 557 -18.89 -33.91 -43.31
N ILE A 558 -20.10 -33.50 -42.96
CA ILE A 558 -20.47 -33.24 -41.57
C ILE A 558 -20.50 -34.60 -40.85
N LYS A 559 -19.65 -34.76 -39.82
CA LYS A 559 -19.41 -36.04 -39.14
C LYS A 559 -20.51 -36.41 -38.16
N ASP A 560 -21.12 -35.40 -37.52
CA ASP A 560 -22.03 -35.57 -36.40
C ASP A 560 -23.01 -34.40 -36.39
N ARG A 561 -24.28 -34.62 -36.73
CA ARG A 561 -25.32 -33.56 -36.75
C ARG A 561 -25.97 -33.43 -35.37
N GLY A 562 -25.15 -33.28 -34.34
CA GLY A 562 -25.61 -33.19 -32.95
C GLY A 562 -26.50 -31.97 -32.64
N TRP A 563 -26.49 -30.95 -33.52
CA TRP A 563 -27.35 -29.78 -33.48
C TRP A 563 -28.77 -30.11 -33.99
N LYS A 564 -29.77 -29.35 -33.55
CA LYS A 564 -31.15 -29.37 -34.06
C LYS A 564 -31.33 -28.30 -35.14
N VAL A 565 -32.38 -28.45 -35.95
CA VAL A 565 -32.83 -27.38 -36.87
C VAL A 565 -33.07 -26.11 -36.05
N ASN A 566 -32.62 -24.98 -36.59
CA ASN A 566 -32.65 -23.67 -35.94
C ASN A 566 -31.70 -23.48 -34.75
N ASP A 567 -30.87 -24.47 -34.41
CA ASP A 567 -29.80 -24.25 -33.46
C ASP A 567 -28.76 -23.27 -34.04
N ARG A 568 -28.11 -22.56 -33.12
CA ARG A 568 -27.01 -21.67 -33.45
C ARG A 568 -25.72 -22.44 -33.54
N VAL A 569 -25.01 -22.20 -34.63
CA VAL A 569 -23.70 -22.80 -34.87
C VAL A 569 -22.68 -21.71 -35.12
N TYR A 570 -21.49 -21.95 -34.60
CA TYR A 570 -20.37 -21.03 -34.60
C TYR A 570 -19.20 -21.68 -35.33
N LEU A 571 -18.43 -20.85 -36.01
CA LEU A 571 -17.29 -21.30 -36.79
C LEU A 571 -16.06 -20.48 -36.45
N ILE A 572 -14.99 -21.17 -36.08
CA ILE A 572 -13.66 -20.59 -35.97
C ILE A 572 -12.82 -21.19 -37.10
N VAL A 573 -12.19 -20.33 -37.90
CA VAL A 573 -11.28 -20.75 -38.98
C VAL A 573 -9.98 -19.97 -38.87
N THR A 574 -8.88 -20.69 -38.74
CA THR A 574 -7.54 -20.12 -38.94
C THR A 574 -7.18 -20.30 -40.41
N TYR A 575 -6.90 -19.20 -41.13
CA TYR A 575 -6.72 -19.19 -42.57
C TYR A 575 -5.82 -18.05 -43.08
N GLU A 576 -5.34 -18.22 -44.31
CA GLU A 576 -4.59 -17.23 -45.10
C GLU A 576 -5.21 -17.19 -46.49
N SER A 577 -5.56 -16.01 -47.02
CA SER A 577 -6.17 -15.90 -48.35
C SER A 577 -5.88 -14.57 -49.01
N ASN A 578 -5.78 -14.55 -50.34
CA ASN A 578 -5.81 -13.30 -51.12
C ASN A 578 -7.17 -13.06 -51.80
N VAL A 579 -8.14 -13.94 -51.57
CA VAL A 579 -9.53 -13.84 -52.07
C VAL A 579 -10.54 -14.07 -50.96
N ASP A 580 -11.75 -13.55 -51.14
CA ASP A 580 -12.87 -13.88 -50.26
C ASP A 580 -13.30 -15.35 -50.48
N ILE A 581 -13.56 -16.04 -49.38
CA ILE A 581 -13.97 -17.46 -49.36
C ILE A 581 -15.37 -17.53 -48.80
N ASN A 582 -16.33 -17.95 -49.62
CA ASN A 582 -17.68 -18.20 -49.15
C ASN A 582 -17.74 -19.59 -48.50
N ILE A 583 -18.50 -19.69 -47.42
CA ILE A 583 -18.70 -20.94 -46.70
C ILE A 583 -20.14 -21.37 -46.90
N TYR A 584 -20.35 -22.59 -47.38
CA TYR A 584 -21.68 -23.14 -47.63
C TYR A 584 -21.93 -24.42 -46.83
N LEU A 585 -23.20 -24.58 -46.46
CA LEU A 585 -23.80 -25.84 -46.03
C LEU A 585 -24.78 -26.30 -47.11
N SER A 586 -24.59 -27.48 -47.68
CA SER A 586 -25.39 -27.99 -48.82
C SER A 586 -25.47 -29.51 -48.88
N SER A 587 -26.39 -30.06 -49.67
CA SER A 587 -26.43 -31.51 -49.96
C SER A 587 -25.38 -31.96 -50.99
N SER A 588 -24.85 -31.03 -51.81
CA SER A 588 -23.84 -31.30 -52.84
C SER A 588 -22.85 -30.14 -53.02
N ILE A 589 -21.67 -30.45 -53.57
CA ILE A 589 -20.58 -29.47 -53.79
C ILE A 589 -20.95 -28.41 -54.84
N TYR A 590 -20.21 -27.30 -54.85
CA TYR A 590 -20.37 -26.16 -55.76
C TYR A 590 -21.61 -25.29 -55.53
N ALA A 591 -21.93 -25.04 -54.26
CA ALA A 591 -23.06 -24.18 -53.86
C ALA A 591 -24.33 -24.49 -54.68
N ALA A 592 -24.80 -25.74 -54.58
CA ALA A 592 -26.00 -26.22 -55.25
C ALA A 592 -27.24 -25.36 -54.94
N SER A 593 -28.35 -25.56 -55.64
CA SER A 593 -29.57 -24.74 -55.47
C SER A 593 -30.14 -24.74 -54.04
N ASP A 594 -29.74 -25.71 -53.22
CA ASP A 594 -30.11 -25.84 -51.80
C ASP A 594 -29.03 -25.31 -50.83
N ALA A 595 -27.93 -24.74 -51.35
CA ALA A 595 -26.82 -24.28 -50.52
C ALA A 595 -27.22 -23.04 -49.72
N THR A 596 -26.97 -23.10 -48.41
CA THR A 596 -27.12 -21.96 -47.52
C THR A 596 -25.76 -21.33 -47.28
N LEU A 597 -25.64 -20.03 -47.57
CA LEU A 597 -24.44 -19.25 -47.23
C LEU A 597 -24.33 -19.17 -45.72
N PHE A 598 -23.31 -19.83 -45.17
CA PHE A 598 -22.99 -19.82 -43.75
C PHE A 598 -22.16 -18.59 -43.37
N GLY A 599 -21.43 -18.01 -44.31
CA GLY A 599 -20.66 -16.80 -44.09
C GLY A 599 -19.55 -16.64 -45.11
N THR A 600 -18.78 -15.57 -44.97
CA THR A 600 -17.65 -15.27 -45.85
C THR A 600 -16.42 -15.01 -45.00
N LEU A 601 -15.33 -15.71 -45.32
CA LEU A 601 -14.00 -15.34 -44.84
C LEU A 601 -13.45 -14.27 -45.79
N PRO A 602 -13.19 -13.04 -45.34
CA PRO A 602 -12.61 -12.02 -46.20
C PRO A 602 -11.17 -12.38 -46.58
N SER A 603 -10.67 -11.85 -47.69
CA SER A 603 -9.24 -11.87 -48.00
C SER A 603 -8.43 -11.31 -46.83
N THR A 604 -7.39 -12.04 -46.41
CA THR A 604 -6.43 -11.59 -45.39
C THR A 604 -5.21 -10.94 -46.03
N ASN A 605 -5.22 -10.75 -47.36
CA ASN A 605 -4.08 -10.30 -48.15
C ASN A 605 -2.80 -11.13 -47.92
N GLY A 606 -2.96 -12.42 -47.63
CA GLY A 606 -1.85 -13.34 -47.38
C GLY A 606 -1.30 -13.34 -45.96
N SER A 607 -1.92 -12.61 -45.03
CA SER A 607 -1.62 -12.73 -43.59
C SER A 607 -2.35 -13.92 -42.99
N LEU A 608 -1.74 -14.62 -42.03
CA LEU A 608 -2.46 -15.60 -41.23
C LEU A 608 -3.46 -14.87 -40.32
N SER A 609 -4.68 -15.38 -40.23
CA SER A 609 -5.73 -14.78 -39.41
C SER A 609 -6.70 -15.81 -38.89
N THR A 610 -7.35 -15.49 -37.78
CA THR A 610 -8.43 -16.28 -37.19
C THR A 610 -9.75 -15.56 -37.39
N CYS A 611 -10.68 -16.14 -38.13
CA CYS A 611 -12.03 -15.61 -38.29
C CYS A 611 -13.01 -16.36 -37.37
N TYR A 612 -13.91 -15.61 -36.74
CA TYR A 612 -15.00 -16.15 -35.94
C TYR A 612 -16.36 -15.76 -36.51
N ILE A 613 -17.09 -16.71 -37.09
CA ILE A 613 -18.42 -16.45 -37.64
C ILE A 613 -19.48 -16.85 -36.61
N ALA A 614 -20.28 -15.86 -36.19
CA ALA A 614 -21.30 -16.02 -35.16
C ALA A 614 -22.72 -16.05 -35.71
N ASN A 615 -23.65 -16.60 -34.92
CA ASN A 615 -25.10 -16.45 -35.08
C ASN A 615 -25.70 -17.01 -36.37
N ASN A 616 -25.06 -18.01 -36.97
CA ASN A 616 -25.66 -18.72 -38.09
C ASN A 616 -26.68 -19.74 -37.60
N ILE A 617 -27.86 -19.70 -38.21
CA ILE A 617 -28.95 -20.63 -37.96
C ILE A 617 -28.83 -21.75 -38.99
N ILE A 618 -28.82 -23.01 -38.54
CA ILE A 618 -28.77 -24.15 -39.45
C ILE A 618 -30.12 -24.27 -40.18
N PRO A 619 -30.13 -24.30 -41.53
CA PRO A 619 -31.35 -24.49 -42.33
C PRO A 619 -31.94 -25.89 -42.16
N GLU A 620 -33.18 -26.10 -42.62
CA GLU A 620 -33.89 -27.39 -42.51
C GLU A 620 -33.15 -28.57 -43.21
N ASN A 621 -32.42 -29.36 -42.42
CA ASN A 621 -32.09 -30.80 -42.52
C ASN A 621 -31.51 -31.47 -43.80
N THR A 622 -31.15 -30.77 -44.88
CA THR A 622 -30.56 -31.45 -46.07
C THR A 622 -29.04 -31.31 -46.23
N SER A 623 -28.37 -30.42 -45.48
CA SER A 623 -26.94 -30.13 -45.69
C SER A 623 -26.00 -31.24 -45.17
N GLU A 624 -25.33 -31.98 -46.06
CA GLU A 624 -24.33 -33.03 -45.75
C GLU A 624 -22.89 -32.55 -45.86
N ILE A 625 -22.68 -31.44 -46.54
CA ILE A 625 -21.37 -30.94 -46.94
C ILE A 625 -21.12 -29.58 -46.31
N PHE A 626 -19.95 -29.45 -45.67
CA PHE A 626 -19.37 -28.17 -45.26
C PHE A 626 -18.28 -27.79 -46.26
N GLU A 627 -18.46 -26.66 -46.94
CA GLU A 627 -17.69 -26.29 -48.12
C GLU A 627 -17.09 -24.89 -47.99
N PHE A 628 -15.77 -24.77 -48.16
CA PHE A 628 -15.09 -23.52 -48.51
C PHE A 628 -15.08 -23.37 -50.02
N TYR A 629 -15.67 -22.29 -50.52
CA TYR A 629 -15.98 -22.08 -51.93
C TYR A 629 -15.51 -20.72 -52.43
N VAL A 630 -14.84 -20.73 -53.58
CA VAL A 630 -14.49 -19.53 -54.33
C VAL A 630 -15.05 -19.64 -55.74
N ASN A 631 -15.72 -18.57 -56.20
CA ASN A 631 -16.30 -18.45 -57.55
C ASN A 631 -15.62 -17.30 -58.30
N GLY A 632 -15.27 -17.51 -59.57
CA GLY A 632 -14.71 -16.43 -60.39
C GLY A 632 -13.27 -16.06 -60.03
N ALA A 633 -12.49 -17.01 -59.48
CA ALA A 633 -11.13 -16.75 -59.04
C ALA A 633 -10.15 -16.60 -60.22
N GLY A 634 -9.17 -15.71 -60.10
CA GLY A 634 -8.11 -15.47 -61.06
C GLY A 634 -6.92 -16.43 -60.93
N VAL A 635 -6.03 -16.38 -61.93
CA VAL A 635 -4.72 -17.03 -61.85
C VAL A 635 -3.91 -16.37 -60.73
N GLY A 636 -3.33 -17.18 -59.84
CA GLY A 636 -2.58 -16.71 -58.67
C GLY A 636 -3.42 -16.55 -57.40
N ASP A 637 -4.75 -16.65 -57.50
CA ASP A 637 -5.59 -16.69 -56.32
C ASP A 637 -5.34 -17.97 -55.52
N TYR A 638 -5.36 -17.82 -54.21
CA TYR A 638 -5.12 -18.92 -53.29
C TYR A 638 -5.84 -18.70 -51.97
N PHE A 639 -6.11 -19.81 -51.32
CA PHE A 639 -6.41 -19.82 -49.90
C PHE A 639 -5.75 -21.02 -49.22
N ALA A 640 -5.43 -20.86 -47.95
CA ALA A 640 -4.96 -21.89 -47.06
C ALA A 640 -5.86 -21.93 -45.83
N ILE A 641 -6.41 -23.11 -45.54
CA ILE A 641 -7.17 -23.35 -44.31
C ILE A 641 -6.27 -24.19 -43.39
N GLN A 642 -6.06 -23.74 -42.16
CA GLN A 642 -5.20 -24.38 -41.17
C GLN A 642 -6.01 -25.29 -40.24
N ASP A 643 -6.90 -24.69 -39.45
CA ASP A 643 -7.73 -25.40 -38.48
C ASP A 643 -9.16 -24.88 -38.58
N VAL A 644 -10.11 -25.80 -38.39
CA VAL A 644 -11.54 -25.52 -38.51
C VAL A 644 -12.26 -26.05 -37.28
N THR A 645 -13.00 -25.19 -36.61
CA THR A 645 -13.85 -25.57 -35.48
C THR A 645 -15.28 -25.13 -35.75
N LEU A 646 -16.12 -26.07 -36.16
CA LEU A 646 -17.57 -25.90 -36.34
C LEU A 646 -18.29 -26.50 -35.12
N THR A 647 -19.02 -25.68 -34.35
CA THR A 647 -19.48 -26.03 -32.98
C THR A 647 -20.86 -25.41 -32.66
N ASP A 648 -21.58 -25.98 -31.69
CA ASP A 648 -22.87 -25.51 -31.16
C ASP A 648 -22.70 -24.65 -29.90
N ARG A 649 -21.46 -24.54 -29.41
CA ARG A 649 -21.09 -23.67 -28.30
C ARG A 649 -20.37 -22.44 -28.81
N SER A 650 -20.82 -21.27 -28.36
CA SER A 650 -20.10 -20.02 -28.56
C SER A 650 -19.28 -19.62 -27.35
N PHE A 651 -18.41 -18.64 -27.56
CA PHE A 651 -18.16 -17.67 -26.48
C PHE A 651 -19.46 -16.89 -26.24
N THR A 652 -19.81 -16.57 -25.00
CA THR A 652 -21.06 -15.82 -24.75
C THR A 652 -20.85 -14.36 -25.16
N PHE A 653 -21.30 -13.98 -26.36
CA PHE A 653 -21.20 -12.60 -26.87
C PHE A 653 -22.44 -11.78 -26.55
N SER A 654 -22.26 -10.49 -26.20
CA SER A 654 -23.36 -9.54 -26.16
C SER A 654 -23.74 -9.10 -27.58
N GLY A 655 -24.99 -9.32 -27.99
CA GLY A 655 -25.47 -8.88 -29.31
C GLY A 655 -26.48 -9.80 -29.97
N THR A 656 -26.74 -10.97 -29.40
CA THR A 656 -28.00 -11.66 -29.65
C THR A 656 -28.82 -11.60 -28.39
N THR A 657 -30.05 -11.10 -28.53
CA THR A 657 -31.12 -11.08 -27.52
C THR A 657 -30.80 -11.87 -26.26
N MET A 658 -30.24 -11.16 -25.29
CA MET A 658 -30.19 -11.52 -23.88
C MET A 658 -31.62 -11.52 -23.33
N THR A 659 -32.44 -12.48 -23.75
CA THR A 659 -33.63 -12.86 -22.99
C THR A 659 -33.32 -14.17 -22.31
N THR A 660 -33.17 -14.06 -20.99
CA THR A 660 -33.00 -15.12 -19.99
C THR A 660 -31.60 -15.69 -19.84
N PHE A 661 -30.97 -15.32 -18.72
CA PHE A 661 -30.30 -16.28 -17.86
C PHE A 661 -31.24 -17.48 -17.67
N ALA A 662 -31.14 -18.49 -18.52
CA ALA A 662 -31.60 -19.83 -18.16
C ALA A 662 -30.48 -20.43 -17.31
N LYS A 663 -30.84 -20.73 -16.06
CA LYS A 663 -30.05 -21.50 -15.09
C LYS A 663 -29.19 -22.57 -15.77
N ALA A 664 -27.89 -22.52 -15.52
CA ALA A 664 -27.11 -23.75 -15.53
C ALA A 664 -27.60 -24.60 -14.34
N GLU A 665 -27.97 -25.85 -14.63
CA GLU A 665 -27.85 -26.94 -13.65
C GLU A 665 -26.36 -27.24 -13.40
#